data_AF-A0A1I5QY86-F1
#
_entry.id   AF-A0A1I5QY86-F1
#
_cell.length_a   1.000
_cell.length_b   1.000
_cell.length_c   1.000
_cell.angle_alpha   90.00
_cell.angle_beta   90.00
_cell.angle_gamma   90.00
#
_symmetry.space_group_name_H-M   'P 1'
#
loop_
_entity.id
_entity.type
_entity.pdbx_description
1 polymer ?
#
loop_
_entity_poly.entity_id
_entity_poly.type
_entity_poly.pdbx_seq_one_letter_code
_entity_poly.pdbx_strand_id
1 'polypeptide(L)'
;MRKVAEIEAPDKRKKLALRTMILIGVFCMLFFFHSLLSQSTIGSVPLFWLLISTFIYTCFKILYEWYHYWDISVSKAPKTGEIYTVDIFTTFCAGEPYEMIQETLSAVLAIRYPHKTYLCDEADDPFLKEWCKANGVYHITRSTKENAKAGNINNALKQSSGELCVVLDPDHVPLPEFLDQIVDHFNNPEIGFVQIVQAYYNHHQSLIAKGAAQQTYQFYGPMMMTMNSYGTVQAIGANCTFRRTALESIGGHAAGLAEDMHTAMQLHAKGWKSVYVPAVLAKGLVPATLSAYYKQQLKWSRGVFELLVTSYLKLFRQFNWRQKLHYGLIPGFYLSGLVFLINFLIPIVSLLGDIYPVQINFSAFSIISLPLITSIVLIRLYVQRWVLEDDERGVHVVGGLLLIGTWWIFLTGMIYTIIRKKVPYIPTPKDLNAENNLKINLPNIFVFILSLIAIGYGLYNNLNPFSFIMAGIAGLNCFFMMFMFVAGEELKWQKYQFRYKLIHFLLNYLHNAKKQFWLFRRRVYAGIRNIALMLIVLVVCFSFYLIWYPLKTESGRQNSFQKKDLFLSGIFAPSEDKGLSSLSLIRNLESGNASHFDIISFYIPWGNEPGCFLPSASIDSVYQSHSLPMITWEPWQALFEKNGISEKYVDKNVFSHILEGKYDRYIHDFAFQMRALNRPVFLRFAHEADNPFYPWSPRGGNTASDFKAAWQYIYQIFRENHAYNVIWVWNPWKPDAVESYFPGKEYVDWIGVTGLNFGAYSPDYKSYSFEQLYLPFHRKKLFRSGLPVMVTEMGSLKAEESSGNWLEAGFKKIRLFFPEIRGYVLFHSGLDKNIPDGSKGFLDWRTSFTPETISVIERKRSKISGSVFSLSAEHLKKNQPVLPDSNKMFLSLRGVNYIKGQYWYNNIQPLTRRILSEDFLAMKAAGINTIKLVGPGTFDRLTLDVAEKQSLNIHYSFWIPDEIDFAQDQGEAKQLAEKILNAVERNKNHKHIIAWNISNLFLQNLSRKFYKPELLYQQQAYLQWLRQLLGSVKAIDPGRMITADVEVSDTLEETAQMMRDFVPQIDSFGLILTGKPKEYALIKSLKVPYFISSTSAELYLKNFRSNIGTFIKDWQDVQTGNLVTFDGLKDVWGRNKSGLLQISKYWKGKTKGSYLPAVKILRPAFATEAGKTLPYHALVYAYDKWNFAGYMKTGLKFEWYLVKTDGYGNGISMKKLGDGADIMITMPQNANIYKLYLIGSEGQSITIAQSILNIPFY
;
A
#
# COMPACT_ATOMS: atom_id res chain seq x y z
N MET A 1 -46.37 20.05 27.26
CA MET A 1 -44.95 19.66 27.15
C MET A 1 -44.75 18.36 27.93
N ARG A 2 -44.06 17.34 27.38
CA ARG A 2 -43.63 16.17 28.17
C ARG A 2 -42.60 16.65 29.21
N LYS A 3 -42.73 16.23 30.48
CA LYS A 3 -41.65 16.36 31.48
C LYS A 3 -40.36 15.83 30.86
N VAL A 4 -39.42 16.71 30.55
CA VAL A 4 -38.07 16.31 30.10
C VAL A 4 -37.43 15.63 31.31
N ALA A 5 -36.92 14.41 31.13
CA ALA A 5 -36.27 13.68 32.21
C ALA A 5 -35.05 14.49 32.69
N GLU A 6 -34.92 14.68 34.01
CA GLU A 6 -33.77 15.36 34.61
C GLU A 6 -32.46 14.65 34.23
N ILE A 7 -31.41 15.42 33.97
CA ILE A 7 -30.11 14.87 33.62
C ILE A 7 -29.44 14.34 34.88
N GLU A 8 -29.08 13.06 34.85
CA GLU A 8 -28.37 12.43 35.95
C GLU A 8 -26.85 12.53 35.78
N ALA A 9 -26.16 12.71 36.91
CA ALA A 9 -24.70 12.65 36.96
C ALA A 9 -24.18 11.27 36.50
N PRO A 10 -22.99 11.19 35.89
CA PRO A 10 -22.37 9.92 35.51
C PRO A 10 -22.18 8.99 36.72
N ASP A 11 -22.70 7.77 36.63
CA ASP A 11 -22.38 6.72 37.59
C ASP A 11 -20.89 6.32 37.53
N LYS A 12 -20.43 5.56 38.53
CA LYS A 12 -19.02 5.13 38.64
C LYS A 12 -18.52 4.39 37.39
N ARG A 13 -19.37 3.56 36.75
CA ARG A 13 -18.99 2.78 35.56
C ARG A 13 -18.84 3.68 34.33
N LYS A 14 -19.78 4.60 34.11
CA LYS A 14 -19.72 5.58 33.02
C LYS A 14 -18.52 6.51 33.15
N LYS A 15 -18.25 6.96 34.38
CA LYS A 15 -17.09 7.81 34.69
C LYS A 15 -15.76 7.08 34.46
N LEU A 16 -15.66 5.82 34.90
CA LEU A 16 -14.49 4.98 34.64
C LEU A 16 -14.29 4.79 33.13
N ALA A 17 -15.34 4.40 32.39
CA ALA A 17 -15.27 4.19 30.94
C ALA A 17 -14.80 5.46 30.20
N LEU A 18 -15.37 6.63 30.51
CA LEU A 18 -14.97 7.90 29.91
C LEU A 18 -13.50 8.24 30.19
N ARG A 19 -13.04 8.07 31.44
CA ARG A 19 -11.64 8.31 31.81
C ARG A 19 -10.68 7.36 31.09
N THR A 20 -11.04 6.08 30.99
CA THR A 20 -10.27 5.10 30.22
C THR A 20 -10.19 5.50 28.74
N MET A 21 -11.30 5.92 28.13
CA MET A 21 -11.31 6.39 26.74
C MET A 21 -10.40 7.61 26.55
N ILE A 22 -10.44 8.59 27.46
CA ILE A 22 -9.58 9.78 27.43
C ILE A 22 -8.10 9.38 27.54
N LEU A 23 -7.73 8.49 28.48
CA LEU A 23 -6.35 8.03 28.62
C LEU A 23 -5.84 7.32 27.37
N ILE A 24 -6.66 6.45 26.76
CA ILE A 24 -6.34 5.82 25.47
C ILE A 24 -6.18 6.88 24.37
N GLY A 25 -7.07 7.86 24.31
CA GLY A 25 -7.01 8.97 23.36
C GLY A 25 -5.73 9.79 23.48
N VAL A 26 -5.28 10.09 24.70
CA VAL A 26 -4.01 10.79 24.97
C VAL A 26 -2.83 9.94 24.51
N PHE A 27 -2.84 8.63 24.78
CA PHE A 27 -1.81 7.72 24.28
C PHE A 27 -1.75 7.70 22.74
N CYS A 28 -2.91 7.62 22.07
CA CYS A 28 -3.00 7.67 20.60
C CYS A 28 -2.47 9.00 20.04
N MET A 29 -2.70 10.11 20.76
CA MET A 29 -2.19 11.43 20.38
C MET A 29 -0.66 11.50 20.48
N LEU A 30 -0.07 10.99 21.57
CA LEU A 30 1.38 10.91 21.72
C LEU A 30 2.01 10.00 20.66
N PHE A 31 1.38 8.86 20.37
CA PHE A 31 1.79 7.94 19.32
C PHE A 31 1.79 8.62 17.94
N PHE A 32 0.71 9.32 17.59
CA PHE A 32 0.59 10.07 16.34
C PHE A 32 1.73 11.07 16.15
N PHE A 33 2.04 11.88 17.17
CA PHE A 33 3.15 12.84 17.08
C PHE A 33 4.52 12.15 17.01
N HIS A 34 4.73 11.08 17.77
CA HIS A 34 5.98 10.32 17.73
C HIS A 34 6.25 9.78 16.32
N SER A 35 5.24 9.23 15.65
CA SER A 35 5.38 8.75 14.27
C SER A 35 5.58 9.87 13.26
N LEU A 36 4.87 11.00 13.40
CA LEU A 36 4.90 12.11 12.46
C LEU A 36 6.14 13.02 12.60
N LEU A 37 6.80 13.04 13.75
CA LEU A 37 8.04 13.80 13.96
C LEU A 37 9.31 13.02 13.54
N SER A 38 9.16 11.83 12.96
CA SER A 38 10.28 11.06 12.44
C SER A 38 10.92 11.76 11.23
N GLN A 39 12.26 11.79 11.17
CA GLN A 39 13.01 12.50 10.14
C GLN A 39 12.64 12.06 8.71
N SER A 40 12.23 10.80 8.54
CA SER A 40 11.81 10.22 7.26
C SER A 40 10.49 10.76 6.72
N THR A 41 9.69 11.46 7.54
CA THR A 41 8.37 11.97 7.14
C THR A 41 8.37 13.44 6.76
N ILE A 42 9.48 14.16 7.01
CA ILE A 42 9.57 15.60 6.75
C ILE A 42 9.66 15.83 5.23
N GLY A 43 8.67 16.52 4.67
CA GLY A 43 8.70 17.00 3.28
C GLY A 43 9.32 18.39 3.18
N SER A 44 8.51 19.38 2.82
CA SER A 44 8.91 20.79 2.83
C SER A 44 9.00 21.30 4.26
N VAL A 45 10.20 21.65 4.73
CA VAL A 45 10.44 22.06 6.14
C VAL A 45 9.51 23.21 6.60
N PRO A 46 9.31 24.30 5.83
CA PRO A 46 8.40 25.36 6.26
C PRO A 46 6.93 24.91 6.37
N LEU A 47 6.43 24.17 5.37
CA LEU A 47 5.05 23.69 5.36
C LEU A 47 4.81 22.61 6.42
N PHE A 48 5.82 21.76 6.67
CA PHE A 48 5.78 20.73 7.70
C PHE A 48 5.58 21.37 9.08
N TRP A 49 6.40 22.35 9.46
CA TRP A 49 6.26 22.98 10.77
C TRP A 49 5.00 23.81 10.91
N LEU A 50 4.50 24.43 9.83
CA LEU A 50 3.17 25.03 9.82
C LEU A 50 2.08 23.98 10.11
N LEU A 51 2.09 22.85 9.41
CA LEU A 51 1.13 21.76 9.63
C LEU A 51 1.23 21.18 11.05
N ILE A 52 2.44 20.96 11.56
CA ILE A 52 2.64 20.48 12.93
C ILE A 52 2.07 21.48 13.94
N SER A 53 2.25 22.79 13.72
CA SER A 53 1.68 23.81 14.60
C SER A 53 0.14 23.76 14.65
N THR A 54 -0.54 23.49 13.52
CA THR A 54 -2.00 23.37 13.48
C THR A 54 -2.50 22.08 14.13
N PHE A 55 -1.77 20.97 13.99
CA PHE A 55 -2.04 19.73 14.71
C PHE A 55 -1.85 19.88 16.21
N ILE A 56 -0.77 20.53 16.65
CA ILE A 56 -0.52 20.82 18.06
C ILE A 56 -1.68 21.63 18.64
N TYR A 57 -2.05 22.76 18.01
CA TYR A 57 -3.18 23.57 18.46
C TYR A 57 -4.49 22.77 18.54
N THR A 58 -4.80 21.98 17.50
CA THR A 58 -6.02 21.17 17.45
C THR A 58 -6.04 20.14 18.58
N CYS A 59 -4.91 19.48 18.83
CA CYS A 59 -4.74 18.54 19.93
C CYS A 59 -4.87 19.22 21.29
N PHE A 60 -4.29 20.40 21.49
CA PHE A 60 -4.45 21.18 22.72
C PHE A 60 -5.92 21.57 22.98
N LYS A 61 -6.65 21.99 21.95
CA LYS A 61 -8.09 22.27 22.07
C LYS A 61 -8.87 21.01 22.49
N ILE A 62 -8.58 19.87 21.88
CA ILE A 62 -9.23 18.60 22.23
C ILE A 62 -8.88 18.15 23.65
N LEU A 63 -7.63 18.29 24.08
CA LEU A 63 -7.22 18.02 25.45
C LEU A 63 -7.94 18.93 26.45
N TYR A 64 -8.16 20.20 26.10
CA TYR A 64 -8.95 21.13 26.90
C TYR A 64 -10.43 20.73 27.00
N GLU A 65 -11.03 20.23 25.91
CA GLU A 65 -12.37 19.63 25.92
C GLU A 65 -12.41 18.38 26.81
N TRP A 66 -11.44 17.46 26.65
CA TRP A 66 -11.36 16.23 27.46
C TRP A 66 -11.10 16.50 28.94
N TYR A 67 -10.33 17.53 29.27
CA TYR A 67 -10.20 18.03 30.64
C TYR A 67 -11.57 18.41 31.22
N HIS A 68 -12.41 19.10 30.43
CA HIS A 68 -13.79 19.42 30.81
C HIS A 68 -14.78 18.26 30.65
N TYR A 69 -14.32 17.04 30.33
CA TYR A 69 -15.14 15.82 30.37
C TYR A 69 -14.74 14.88 31.52
N TRP A 70 -13.62 15.16 32.20
CA TRP A 70 -13.03 14.27 33.20
C TRP A 70 -13.89 14.11 34.47
N ASP A 71 -14.71 15.10 34.78
CA ASP A 71 -15.46 15.17 36.04
C ASP A 71 -16.84 15.85 35.90
N ILE A 72 -17.63 15.41 34.91
CA ILE A 72 -19.00 15.89 34.71
C ILE A 72 -19.82 15.67 35.99
N SER A 73 -20.42 16.75 36.53
CA SER A 73 -21.30 16.68 37.70
C SER A 73 -22.62 17.41 37.46
N VAL A 74 -23.63 17.03 38.23
CA VAL A 74 -24.92 17.72 38.32
C VAL A 74 -25.03 18.23 39.74
N SER A 75 -25.26 19.54 39.89
CA SER A 75 -25.41 20.18 41.19
C SER A 75 -26.68 19.67 41.88
N LYS A 76 -26.64 19.60 43.22
CA LYS A 76 -27.80 19.30 44.05
C LYS A 76 -27.95 20.45 45.04
N ALA A 77 -29.14 21.04 45.10
CA ALA A 77 -29.40 22.11 46.04
C ALA A 77 -29.43 21.59 47.50
N PRO A 78 -28.96 22.37 48.49
CA PRO A 78 -29.24 22.13 49.90
C PRO A 78 -30.75 22.07 50.18
N LYS A 79 -31.21 21.18 51.07
CA LYS A 79 -32.65 20.95 51.35
C LYS A 79 -33.30 21.97 52.31
N THR A 80 -32.67 23.11 52.59
CA THR A 80 -33.13 24.07 53.62
C THR A 80 -33.89 25.24 52.97
N GLY A 81 -35.04 25.62 53.53
CA GLY A 81 -36.00 26.55 52.92
C GLY A 81 -35.91 28.01 53.38
N GLU A 82 -34.74 28.65 53.32
CA GLU A 82 -34.71 30.12 53.43
C GLU A 82 -35.39 30.74 52.21
N ILE A 83 -36.26 31.73 52.45
CA ILE A 83 -36.94 32.48 51.40
C ILE A 83 -36.10 33.73 51.13
N TYR A 84 -35.59 33.86 49.91
CA TYR A 84 -34.83 35.02 49.47
C TYR A 84 -35.72 36.00 48.73
N THR A 85 -35.49 37.29 48.92
CA THR A 85 -36.09 38.32 48.06
C THR A 85 -35.38 38.35 46.70
N VAL A 86 -36.14 38.32 45.60
CA VAL A 86 -35.59 38.25 44.24
C VAL A 86 -36.02 39.44 43.39
N ASP A 87 -35.05 40.10 42.76
CA ASP A 87 -35.27 41.10 41.71
C ASP A 87 -34.87 40.50 40.34
N ILE A 88 -35.72 40.68 39.33
CA ILE A 88 -35.45 40.22 37.96
C ILE A 88 -35.27 41.44 37.05
N PHE A 89 -34.10 41.53 36.41
CA PHE A 89 -33.73 42.59 35.49
C PHE A 89 -33.74 42.08 34.06
N THR A 90 -34.51 42.76 33.20
CA THR A 90 -34.44 42.63 31.74
C THR A 90 -34.09 43.99 31.13
N THR A 91 -33.34 44.03 30.04
CA THR A 91 -32.93 45.28 29.39
C THR A 91 -33.67 45.53 28.08
N PHE A 92 -33.90 46.78 27.71
CA PHE A 92 -34.38 47.17 26.38
C PHE A 92 -33.46 48.22 25.75
N CYS A 93 -33.18 48.04 24.45
CA CYS A 93 -32.48 49.01 23.62
C CYS A 93 -33.34 49.40 22.41
N ALA A 94 -33.16 50.64 21.94
CA ALA A 94 -33.88 51.13 20.76
C ALA A 94 -33.66 50.21 19.54
N GLY A 95 -34.76 49.82 18.89
CA GLY A 95 -34.77 48.93 17.72
C GLY A 95 -35.05 47.46 18.02
N GLU A 96 -35.16 47.05 19.29
CA GLU A 96 -35.66 45.73 19.64
C GLU A 96 -37.19 45.63 19.44
N PRO A 97 -37.74 44.49 18.98
CA PRO A 97 -39.18 44.36 18.75
C PRO A 97 -39.98 44.45 20.06
N TYR A 98 -41.00 45.30 20.11
CA TYR A 98 -41.86 45.46 21.29
C TYR A 98 -42.52 44.14 21.71
N GLU A 99 -43.02 43.37 20.74
CA GLU A 99 -43.69 42.07 20.96
C GLU A 99 -42.79 41.09 21.73
N MET A 100 -41.50 41.05 21.39
CA MET A 100 -40.51 40.20 22.05
C MET A 100 -40.32 40.60 23.52
N ILE A 101 -40.24 41.89 23.80
CA ILE A 101 -40.08 42.41 25.17
C ILE A 101 -41.33 42.12 26.00
N GLN A 102 -42.51 42.34 25.42
CA GLN A 102 -43.79 42.08 26.08
C GLN A 102 -43.92 40.58 26.40
N GLU A 103 -43.61 39.70 25.45
CA GLU A 103 -43.64 38.25 25.66
C GLU A 103 -42.71 37.84 26.82
N THR A 104 -41.47 38.33 26.81
CA THR A 104 -40.49 38.04 27.87
C THR A 104 -40.96 38.56 29.23
N LEU A 105 -41.43 39.82 29.31
CA LEU A 105 -41.92 40.39 30.58
C LEU A 105 -43.17 39.69 31.10
N SER A 106 -44.12 39.34 30.23
CA SER A 106 -45.30 38.55 30.61
C SER A 106 -44.91 37.17 31.14
N ALA A 107 -43.89 36.52 30.55
CA ALA A 107 -43.38 35.26 31.06
C ALA A 107 -42.62 35.40 32.38
N VAL A 108 -41.90 36.51 32.59
CA VAL A 108 -41.27 36.83 33.88
C VAL A 108 -42.33 36.98 34.97
N LEU A 109 -43.40 37.74 34.71
CA LEU A 109 -44.52 37.90 35.66
C LEU A 109 -45.22 36.58 36.00
N ALA A 110 -45.13 35.57 35.12
CA ALA A 110 -45.68 34.23 35.35
C ALA A 110 -44.76 33.30 36.17
N ILE A 111 -43.56 33.74 36.56
CA ILE A 111 -42.67 32.97 37.45
C ILE A 111 -43.34 32.82 38.82
N ARG A 112 -43.41 31.58 39.32
CA ARG A 112 -44.18 31.22 40.53
C ARG A 112 -43.56 31.76 41.82
N TYR A 113 -42.24 31.83 41.89
CA TYR A 113 -41.53 32.29 43.09
C TYR A 113 -41.71 33.82 43.24
N PRO A 114 -42.02 34.35 44.44
CA PRO A 114 -42.22 35.78 44.64
C PRO A 114 -41.00 36.63 44.22
N HIS A 115 -41.23 37.62 43.36
CA HIS A 115 -40.17 38.47 42.83
C HIS A 115 -40.67 39.86 42.45
N LYS A 116 -39.74 40.81 42.27
CA LYS A 116 -39.99 42.11 41.65
C LYS A 116 -39.37 42.15 40.26
N THR A 117 -40.08 42.73 39.30
CA THR A 117 -39.65 42.76 37.90
C THR A 117 -39.27 44.18 37.49
N TYR A 118 -38.11 44.31 36.86
CA TYR A 118 -37.52 45.57 36.45
C TYR A 118 -37.19 45.54 34.95
N LEU A 119 -37.77 46.48 34.20
CA LEU A 119 -37.35 46.77 32.82
C LEU A 119 -36.34 47.91 32.85
N CYS A 120 -35.09 47.62 32.50
CA CYS A 120 -34.01 48.58 32.38
C CYS A 120 -34.00 49.10 30.93
N ASP A 121 -34.68 50.21 30.69
CA ASP A 121 -34.91 50.78 29.37
C ASP A 121 -33.86 51.85 29.03
N GLU A 122 -32.98 51.57 28.06
CA GLU A 122 -32.00 52.56 27.58
C GLU A 122 -32.59 53.62 26.64
N ALA A 123 -33.80 53.41 26.12
CA ALA A 123 -34.49 54.31 25.19
C ALA A 123 -35.45 55.29 25.89
N ASP A 124 -35.83 55.04 27.15
CA ASP A 124 -36.93 55.72 27.86
C ASP A 124 -38.21 55.75 26.99
N ASP A 125 -38.57 54.58 26.46
CA ASP A 125 -39.64 54.42 25.50
C ASP A 125 -41.02 54.63 26.17
N PRO A 126 -41.83 55.60 25.70
CA PRO A 126 -43.11 55.91 26.32
C PRO A 126 -44.10 54.73 26.32
N PHE A 127 -44.10 53.93 25.26
CA PHE A 127 -44.99 52.78 25.13
C PHE A 127 -44.66 51.70 26.15
N LEU A 128 -43.37 51.36 26.29
CA LEU A 128 -42.93 50.38 27.29
C LEU A 128 -43.13 50.89 28.72
N LYS A 129 -43.00 52.20 28.96
CA LYS A 129 -43.25 52.81 30.27
C LYS A 129 -44.71 52.68 30.69
N GLU A 130 -45.65 52.95 29.79
CA GLU A 130 -47.08 52.74 30.03
C GLU A 130 -47.41 51.26 30.23
N TRP A 131 -46.86 50.39 29.38
CA TRP A 131 -47.06 48.94 29.49
C TRP A 131 -46.56 48.39 30.83
N CYS A 132 -45.36 48.81 31.27
CA CYS A 132 -44.80 48.43 32.56
C CYS A 132 -45.68 48.88 33.72
N LYS A 133 -46.16 50.13 33.70
CA LYS A 133 -47.07 50.65 34.73
C LYS A 133 -48.37 49.86 34.81
N ALA A 134 -48.94 49.48 33.67
CA ALA A 134 -50.19 48.69 33.61
C ALA A 134 -50.03 47.26 34.16
N ASN A 135 -48.83 46.67 34.07
CA ASN A 135 -48.55 45.29 34.45
C ASN A 135 -47.75 45.13 35.76
N GLY A 136 -47.53 46.22 36.50
CA GLY A 136 -46.80 46.17 37.78
C GLY A 136 -45.29 45.92 37.65
N VAL A 137 -44.70 46.28 36.51
CA VAL A 137 -43.26 46.20 36.25
C VAL A 137 -42.61 47.56 36.54
N TYR A 138 -41.48 47.56 37.24
CA TYR A 138 -40.71 48.79 37.50
C TYR A 138 -39.93 49.18 36.25
N HIS A 139 -40.28 50.31 35.65
CA HIS A 139 -39.54 50.89 34.53
C HIS A 139 -38.39 51.75 35.07
N ILE A 140 -37.16 51.42 34.67
CA ILE A 140 -35.94 52.13 35.07
C ILE A 140 -35.24 52.64 33.82
N THR A 141 -34.90 53.93 33.80
CA THR A 141 -34.09 54.56 32.77
C THR A 141 -32.89 55.30 33.37
N ARG A 142 -31.97 55.76 32.52
CA ARG A 142 -30.79 56.55 32.88
C ARG A 142 -30.48 57.64 31.85
N SER A 143 -30.00 58.78 32.33
CA SER A 143 -29.57 59.90 31.48
C SER A 143 -28.22 59.67 30.81
N THR A 144 -27.26 59.04 31.51
CA THR A 144 -25.91 58.79 31.00
C THR A 144 -25.74 57.34 30.53
N LYS A 145 -25.48 57.14 29.23
CA LYS A 145 -25.39 55.81 28.59
C LYS A 145 -23.94 55.28 28.53
N GLU A 146 -23.36 55.00 29.67
CA GLU A 146 -22.03 54.39 29.79
C GLU A 146 -22.08 52.87 29.99
N ASN A 147 -21.10 52.12 29.49
CA ASN A 147 -20.95 50.67 29.73
C ASN A 147 -22.14 49.78 29.29
N ALA A 148 -22.99 50.26 28.37
CA ALA A 148 -24.11 49.52 27.76
C ALA A 148 -24.92 48.72 28.81
N LYS A 149 -25.19 47.43 28.55
CA LYS A 149 -25.95 46.52 29.42
C LYS A 149 -25.48 46.53 30.88
N ALA A 150 -24.17 46.42 31.14
CA ALA A 150 -23.64 46.40 32.50
C ALA A 150 -23.94 47.71 33.25
N GLY A 151 -23.80 48.85 32.57
CA GLY A 151 -24.16 50.14 33.16
C GLY A 151 -25.66 50.29 33.43
N ASN A 152 -26.51 49.72 32.57
CA ASN A 152 -27.95 49.73 32.74
C ASN A 152 -28.39 48.88 33.95
N ILE A 153 -27.85 47.67 34.09
CA ILE A 153 -28.06 46.81 35.25
C ILE A 153 -27.55 47.48 36.53
N ASN A 154 -26.36 48.09 36.51
CA ASN A 154 -25.81 48.80 37.67
C ASN A 154 -26.66 50.01 38.10
N ASN A 155 -27.35 50.67 37.16
CA ASN A 155 -28.32 51.72 37.49
C ASN A 155 -29.56 51.15 38.19
N ALA A 156 -30.05 50.00 37.74
CA ALA A 156 -31.18 49.31 38.36
C ALA A 156 -30.85 48.73 39.75
N LEU A 157 -29.61 48.24 39.94
CA LEU A 157 -29.15 47.75 41.24
C LEU A 157 -29.23 48.82 42.35
N LYS A 158 -29.06 50.11 42.01
CA LYS A 158 -29.19 51.22 42.97
C LYS A 158 -30.64 51.52 43.40
N GLN A 159 -31.62 51.02 42.65
CA GLN A 159 -33.06 51.31 42.83
C GLN A 159 -33.86 50.06 43.22
N SER A 160 -33.17 48.98 43.55
CA SER A 160 -33.73 47.66 43.85
C SER A 160 -33.06 47.10 45.11
N SER A 161 -33.71 46.17 45.79
CA SER A 161 -33.33 45.77 47.16
C SER A 161 -33.34 44.27 47.43
N GLY A 162 -33.66 43.44 46.43
CA GLY A 162 -33.72 41.99 46.55
C GLY A 162 -32.34 41.37 46.79
N GLU A 163 -32.25 40.41 47.70
CA GLU A 163 -31.01 39.72 48.06
C GLU A 163 -30.39 38.97 46.89
N LEU A 164 -31.24 38.48 45.97
CA LEU A 164 -30.84 37.83 44.72
C LEU A 164 -31.27 38.67 43.51
N CYS A 165 -30.41 38.71 42.50
CA CYS A 165 -30.57 39.49 41.29
C CYS A 165 -30.49 38.58 40.07
N VAL A 166 -31.60 38.39 39.35
CA VAL A 166 -31.63 37.64 38.10
C VAL A 166 -31.37 38.61 36.95
N VAL A 167 -30.39 38.28 36.10
CA VAL A 167 -30.16 38.98 34.84
C VAL A 167 -30.69 38.11 33.70
N LEU A 168 -31.72 38.60 33.03
CA LEU A 168 -32.38 37.95 31.90
C LEU A 168 -32.23 38.83 30.65
N ASP A 169 -31.93 38.21 29.51
CA ASP A 169 -31.92 38.93 28.25
C ASP A 169 -33.35 39.14 27.72
N PRO A 170 -33.61 40.24 26.99
CA PRO A 170 -34.94 40.57 26.46
C PRO A 170 -35.54 39.55 25.51
N ASP A 171 -34.73 38.66 24.94
CA ASP A 171 -35.14 37.62 24.01
C ASP A 171 -35.24 36.22 24.65
N HIS A 172 -35.05 36.11 25.96
CA HIS A 172 -35.10 34.85 26.71
C HIS A 172 -36.41 34.74 27.49
N VAL A 173 -37.28 33.83 27.05
CA VAL A 173 -38.59 33.61 27.67
C VAL A 173 -38.45 32.55 28.79
N PRO A 174 -38.64 32.90 30.08
CA PRO A 174 -38.52 31.97 31.20
C PRO A 174 -39.75 31.08 31.35
N LEU A 175 -39.58 29.91 31.98
CA LEU A 175 -40.66 29.03 32.41
C LEU A 175 -41.17 29.44 33.80
N PRO A 176 -42.44 29.13 34.17
CA PRO A 176 -42.99 29.45 35.48
C PRO A 176 -42.15 28.94 36.67
N GLU A 177 -41.47 27.81 36.51
CA GLU A 177 -40.56 27.18 37.49
C GLU A 177 -39.12 27.74 37.48
N PHE A 178 -38.85 28.89 36.85
CA PHE A 178 -37.48 29.39 36.66
C PHE A 178 -36.64 29.44 37.95
N LEU A 179 -37.23 29.88 39.07
CA LEU A 179 -36.52 30.04 40.33
C LEU A 179 -36.51 28.77 41.20
N ASP A 180 -37.39 27.80 40.93
CA ASP A 180 -37.63 26.60 41.75
C ASP A 180 -36.35 25.76 41.95
N GLN A 181 -35.45 25.73 40.97
CA GLN A 181 -34.19 24.97 41.00
C GLN A 181 -32.95 25.84 41.25
N ILE A 182 -33.12 27.15 41.46
CA ILE A 182 -32.02 28.11 41.54
C ILE A 182 -31.83 28.60 42.97
N VAL A 183 -32.91 29.06 43.61
CA VAL A 183 -32.85 29.84 44.85
C VAL A 183 -32.18 29.07 45.98
N ASP A 184 -32.51 27.77 46.13
CA ASP A 184 -31.98 26.93 47.21
C ASP A 184 -30.45 26.82 47.22
N HIS A 185 -29.77 27.03 46.09
CA HIS A 185 -28.31 27.03 46.04
C HIS A 185 -27.66 28.18 46.82
N PHE A 186 -28.39 29.28 47.03
CA PHE A 186 -27.90 30.43 47.80
C PHE A 186 -27.95 30.21 49.31
N ASN A 187 -28.53 29.12 49.80
CA ASN A 187 -28.35 28.73 51.20
C ASN A 187 -26.88 28.47 51.57
N ASN A 188 -26.01 28.22 50.58
CA ASN A 188 -24.58 28.29 50.80
C ASN A 188 -24.11 29.76 50.67
N PRO A 189 -23.62 30.39 51.75
CA PRO A 189 -23.26 31.80 51.77
C PRO A 189 -22.05 32.13 50.88
N GLU A 190 -21.23 31.13 50.49
CA GLU A 190 -20.10 31.33 49.60
C GLU A 190 -20.50 31.42 48.12
N ILE A 191 -21.74 31.06 47.76
CA ILE A 191 -22.22 31.13 46.38
C ILE A 191 -22.52 32.58 46.01
N GLY A 192 -21.74 33.09 45.06
CA GLY A 192 -21.92 34.42 44.48
C GLY A 192 -22.88 34.43 43.30
N PHE A 193 -22.96 33.34 42.52
CA PHE A 193 -23.93 33.22 41.43
C PHE A 193 -24.26 31.77 41.04
N VAL A 194 -25.44 31.62 40.45
CA VAL A 194 -25.96 30.37 39.88
C VAL A 194 -26.29 30.62 38.41
N GLN A 195 -25.63 29.87 37.54
CA GLN A 195 -25.86 29.92 36.10
C GLN A 195 -26.70 28.72 35.67
N ILE A 196 -27.75 28.96 34.88
CA ILE A 196 -28.49 27.89 34.21
C ILE A 196 -28.14 27.83 32.72
N VAL A 197 -28.75 26.89 32.03
CA VAL A 197 -28.56 26.62 30.61
C VAL A 197 -29.09 27.78 29.76
N GLN A 198 -28.41 28.03 28.66
CA GLN A 198 -28.95 28.80 27.55
C GLN A 198 -29.44 27.86 26.44
N ALA A 199 -30.76 27.74 26.29
CA ALA A 199 -31.43 26.95 25.26
C ALA A 199 -32.14 27.86 24.25
N TYR A 200 -32.46 27.34 23.05
CA TYR A 200 -32.96 28.16 21.95
C TYR A 200 -34.16 27.56 21.23
N TYR A 201 -35.18 28.37 20.96
CA TYR A 201 -36.39 27.91 20.26
C TYR A 201 -36.34 28.12 18.73
N ASN A 202 -35.52 29.04 18.22
CA ASN A 202 -35.49 29.39 16.79
C ASN A 202 -34.41 28.67 15.96
N HIS A 203 -33.72 27.67 16.53
CA HIS A 203 -32.60 26.98 15.87
C HIS A 203 -33.00 26.18 14.62
N HIS A 204 -34.29 26.07 14.30
CA HIS A 204 -34.82 25.50 13.07
C HIS A 204 -35.07 26.52 11.94
N GLN A 205 -34.99 27.84 12.20
CA GLN A 205 -35.31 28.88 11.22
C GLN A 205 -34.35 28.92 10.03
N SER A 206 -33.05 28.68 10.25
CA SER A 206 -32.03 28.66 9.20
C SER A 206 -30.86 27.76 9.56
N LEU A 207 -30.02 27.43 8.57
CA LEU A 207 -28.73 26.77 8.74
C LEU A 207 -27.78 27.57 9.63
N ILE A 208 -27.86 28.91 9.58
CA ILE A 208 -27.08 29.79 10.45
C ILE A 208 -27.57 29.65 11.90
N ALA A 209 -28.87 29.75 12.16
CA ALA A 209 -29.45 29.55 13.49
C ALA A 209 -29.09 28.17 14.05
N LYS A 210 -29.25 27.13 13.22
CA LYS A 210 -28.91 25.75 13.57
C LYS A 210 -27.42 25.59 13.89
N GLY A 211 -26.55 26.18 13.07
CA GLY A 211 -25.10 26.11 13.25
C GLY A 211 -24.66 26.85 14.51
N ALA A 212 -25.22 28.03 14.76
CA ALA A 212 -24.95 28.84 15.94
C ALA A 212 -25.33 28.09 17.23
N ALA A 213 -26.52 27.50 17.29
CA ALA A 213 -26.94 26.67 18.42
C ALA A 213 -26.05 25.43 18.59
N GLN A 214 -25.71 24.73 17.50
CA GLN A 214 -24.85 23.55 17.54
C GLN A 214 -23.45 23.80 18.11
N GLN A 215 -22.91 25.01 17.96
CA GLN A 215 -21.60 25.36 18.51
C GLN A 215 -21.61 25.46 20.04
N THR A 216 -22.76 25.70 20.66
CA THR A 216 -22.86 25.94 22.10
C THR A 216 -23.27 24.72 22.92
N TYR A 217 -23.90 23.70 22.31
CA TYR A 217 -24.42 22.52 23.04
C TYR A 217 -23.38 21.79 23.89
N GLN A 218 -22.12 21.70 23.44
CA GLN A 218 -21.06 21.06 24.24
C GLN A 218 -20.62 21.95 25.41
N PHE A 219 -20.60 23.27 25.19
CA PHE A 219 -20.23 24.24 26.20
C PHE A 219 -21.29 24.27 27.32
N TYR A 220 -22.57 24.51 26.99
CA TYR A 220 -23.66 24.54 27.97
C TYR A 220 -24.05 23.15 28.51
N GLY A 221 -23.66 22.05 27.87
CA GLY A 221 -23.91 20.72 28.43
C GLY A 221 -22.75 20.24 29.32
N PRO A 222 -21.98 19.24 28.84
CA PRO A 222 -20.97 18.55 29.63
C PRO A 222 -19.84 19.45 30.14
N MET A 223 -19.45 20.51 29.42
CA MET A 223 -18.34 21.36 29.86
C MET A 223 -18.71 22.20 31.08
N MET A 224 -19.85 22.91 31.07
CA MET A 224 -20.32 23.70 32.21
C MET A 224 -20.64 22.83 33.44
N MET A 225 -21.16 21.61 33.22
CA MET A 225 -21.30 20.59 34.27
C MET A 225 -19.97 20.20 34.93
N THR A 226 -18.88 20.11 34.17
CA THR A 226 -17.55 19.87 34.75
C THR A 226 -16.97 21.13 35.39
N MET A 227 -17.22 22.31 34.81
CA MET A 227 -16.81 23.58 35.42
C MET A 227 -17.44 23.79 36.80
N ASN A 228 -18.64 23.24 37.03
CA ASN A 228 -19.27 23.17 38.35
C ASN A 228 -18.43 22.39 39.36
N SER A 229 -17.95 21.19 38.98
CA SER A 229 -17.03 20.39 39.81
C SER A 229 -15.70 21.11 40.07
N TYR A 230 -15.30 22.00 39.16
CA TYR A 230 -14.01 22.70 39.22
C TYR A 230 -14.09 24.06 39.93
N GLY A 231 -15.28 24.57 40.22
CA GLY A 231 -15.48 25.92 40.77
C GLY A 231 -15.10 27.02 39.78
N THR A 232 -15.40 26.81 38.49
CA THR A 232 -15.01 27.68 37.37
C THR A 232 -16.17 27.97 36.42
N VAL A 233 -17.42 27.86 36.90
CA VAL A 233 -18.62 28.10 36.09
C VAL A 233 -18.59 29.53 35.56
N GLN A 234 -18.91 29.72 34.28
CA GLN A 234 -18.97 31.04 33.67
C GLN A 234 -20.35 31.67 33.83
N ALA A 235 -20.40 32.99 33.98
CA ALA A 235 -21.62 33.73 33.71
C ALA A 235 -21.68 34.01 32.20
N ILE A 236 -22.82 33.71 31.56
CA ILE A 236 -22.98 33.71 30.09
C ILE A 236 -23.95 34.78 29.59
N GLY A 237 -24.10 35.86 30.36
CA GLY A 237 -24.77 37.09 29.96
C GLY A 237 -26.28 37.08 30.15
N ALA A 238 -26.92 35.92 30.15
CA ALA A 238 -28.34 35.75 30.43
C ALA A 238 -28.60 34.55 31.34
N ASN A 239 -29.80 34.48 31.89
CA ASN A 239 -30.26 33.38 32.73
C ASN A 239 -29.33 33.13 33.93
N CYS A 240 -28.79 34.19 34.52
CA CYS A 240 -27.85 34.09 35.64
C CYS A 240 -28.41 34.81 36.85
N THR A 241 -28.43 34.12 37.99
CA THR A 241 -28.85 34.68 39.26
C THR A 241 -27.60 34.98 40.08
N PHE A 242 -27.49 36.20 40.58
CA PHE A 242 -26.38 36.66 41.40
C PHE A 242 -26.84 36.96 42.81
N ARG A 243 -25.99 36.72 43.80
CA ARG A 243 -26.14 37.29 45.12
C ARG A 243 -25.79 38.77 45.06
N ARG A 244 -26.66 39.64 45.57
CA ARG A 244 -26.45 41.10 45.54
C ARG A 244 -25.13 41.52 46.20
N THR A 245 -24.87 41.02 47.41
CA THR A 245 -23.64 41.32 48.16
C THR A 245 -22.38 40.87 47.41
N ALA A 246 -22.47 39.83 46.58
CA ALA A 246 -21.37 39.40 45.72
C ALA A 246 -21.11 40.41 44.60
N LEU A 247 -22.16 40.87 43.89
CA LEU A 247 -22.03 41.92 42.87
C LEU A 247 -21.50 43.23 43.47
N GLU A 248 -22.01 43.66 44.63
CA GLU A 248 -21.55 44.88 45.30
C GLU A 248 -20.07 44.80 45.69
N SER A 249 -19.57 43.61 46.08
CA SER A 249 -18.16 43.41 46.45
C SER A 249 -17.15 43.66 45.32
N ILE A 250 -17.61 43.68 44.07
CA ILE A 250 -16.82 43.99 42.87
C ILE A 250 -17.24 45.31 42.19
N GLY A 251 -18.09 46.11 42.84
CA GLY A 251 -18.58 47.38 42.30
C GLY A 251 -19.74 47.28 41.32
N GLY A 252 -20.46 46.15 41.33
CA GLY A 252 -21.59 45.85 40.44
C GLY A 252 -21.22 44.92 39.29
N HIS A 253 -22.08 44.85 38.29
CA HIS A 253 -21.83 44.14 37.04
C HIS A 253 -20.65 44.79 36.29
N ALA A 254 -19.64 43.99 35.94
CA ALA A 254 -18.42 44.49 35.30
C ALA A 254 -18.67 45.01 33.88
N ALA A 255 -17.94 46.03 33.44
CA ALA A 255 -18.05 46.61 32.10
C ALA A 255 -17.20 45.86 31.06
N GLY A 256 -17.63 45.86 29.79
CA GLY A 256 -16.87 45.30 28.67
C GLY A 256 -17.75 44.78 27.53
N LEU A 257 -17.13 44.21 26.48
CA LEU A 257 -17.85 43.49 25.42
C LEU A 257 -18.21 42.05 25.80
N ALA A 258 -17.54 41.51 26.82
CA ALA A 258 -17.79 40.22 27.46
C ALA A 258 -17.99 40.49 28.96
N GLU A 259 -18.93 41.39 29.26
CA GLU A 259 -19.23 41.91 30.59
C GLU A 259 -19.54 40.81 31.62
N ASP A 260 -20.16 39.74 31.15
CA ASP A 260 -20.60 38.57 31.89
C ASP A 260 -19.43 37.71 32.39
N MET A 261 -18.56 37.30 31.47
CA MET A 261 -17.31 36.61 31.80
C MET A 261 -16.43 37.50 32.69
N HIS A 262 -16.43 38.82 32.44
CA HIS A 262 -15.69 39.76 33.27
C HIS A 262 -16.22 39.80 34.71
N THR A 263 -17.55 39.81 34.91
CA THR A 263 -18.18 39.71 36.23
C THR A 263 -17.78 38.40 36.93
N ALA A 264 -17.89 37.26 36.24
CA ALA A 264 -17.50 35.96 36.79
C ALA A 264 -16.02 35.92 37.21
N MET A 265 -15.12 36.48 36.39
CA MET A 265 -13.69 36.61 36.71
C MET A 265 -13.47 37.41 38.00
N GLN A 266 -14.14 38.55 38.17
CA GLN A 266 -13.95 39.37 39.36
C GLN A 266 -14.52 38.70 40.62
N LEU A 267 -15.70 38.07 40.51
CA LEU A 267 -16.30 37.32 41.63
C LEU A 267 -15.40 36.16 42.08
N HIS A 268 -14.91 35.36 41.14
CA HIS A 268 -13.98 34.27 41.44
C HIS A 268 -12.67 34.76 42.04
N ALA A 269 -12.13 35.89 41.57
CA ALA A 269 -10.91 36.50 42.12
C ALA A 269 -11.11 36.99 43.58
N LYS A 270 -12.33 37.39 43.93
CA LYS A 270 -12.73 37.72 45.32
C LYS A 270 -13.03 36.49 46.19
N GLY A 271 -12.96 35.28 45.65
CA GLY A 271 -13.19 34.03 46.38
C GLY A 271 -14.64 33.53 46.38
N TRP A 272 -15.57 34.21 45.69
CA TRP A 272 -16.94 33.73 45.54
C TRP A 272 -16.98 32.44 44.72
N LYS A 273 -17.88 31.54 45.11
CA LYS A 273 -18.14 30.27 44.41
C LYS A 273 -19.31 30.42 43.44
N SER A 274 -19.34 29.53 42.46
CA SER A 274 -20.33 29.54 41.38
C SER A 274 -20.93 28.16 41.19
N VAL A 275 -22.23 28.09 40.90
CA VAL A 275 -22.94 26.82 40.65
C VAL A 275 -23.49 26.81 39.22
N TYR A 276 -23.46 25.64 38.59
CA TYR A 276 -24.16 25.39 37.33
C TYR A 276 -25.36 24.47 37.55
N VAL A 277 -26.54 24.87 37.08
CA VAL A 277 -27.76 24.06 37.12
C VAL A 277 -28.12 23.65 35.68
N PRO A 278 -27.99 22.36 35.31
CA PRO A 278 -28.20 21.90 33.95
C PRO A 278 -29.68 21.68 33.61
N ALA A 279 -30.50 22.70 33.80
CA ALA A 279 -31.94 22.70 33.52
C ALA A 279 -32.31 23.77 32.48
N VAL A 280 -33.18 23.40 31.53
CA VAL A 280 -33.74 24.31 30.53
C VAL A 280 -34.92 25.06 31.15
N LEU A 281 -34.64 26.20 31.77
CA LEU A 281 -35.66 27.03 32.46
C LEU A 281 -35.99 28.32 31.71
N ALA A 282 -35.26 28.65 30.64
CA ALA A 282 -35.60 29.72 29.71
C ALA A 282 -35.13 29.35 28.30
N LYS A 283 -35.85 29.82 27.28
CA LYS A 283 -35.45 29.64 25.87
C LYS A 283 -35.31 30.99 25.18
N GLY A 284 -34.16 31.21 24.56
CA GLY A 284 -33.83 32.44 23.84
C GLY A 284 -33.73 32.29 22.32
N LEU A 285 -33.20 33.33 21.68
CA LEU A 285 -32.93 33.39 20.24
C LEU A 285 -31.43 33.25 19.93
N VAL A 286 -31.12 32.46 18.89
CA VAL A 286 -29.83 32.51 18.18
C VAL A 286 -29.93 33.40 16.94
N PRO A 287 -28.82 33.98 16.46
CA PRO A 287 -28.83 34.75 15.22
C PRO A 287 -29.27 33.87 14.02
N ALA A 288 -30.27 34.34 13.28
CA ALA A 288 -30.81 33.63 12.12
C ALA A 288 -30.15 34.02 10.78
N THR A 289 -29.47 35.17 10.73
CA THR A 289 -28.78 35.68 9.52
C THR A 289 -27.26 35.66 9.70
N LEU A 290 -26.53 35.52 8.59
CA LEU A 290 -25.06 35.49 8.61
C LEU A 290 -24.45 36.79 9.18
N SER A 291 -25.02 37.95 8.81
CA SER A 291 -24.60 39.26 9.32
C SER A 291 -24.76 39.37 10.84
N ALA A 292 -25.92 38.98 11.39
CA ALA A 292 -26.16 38.99 12.84
C ALA A 292 -25.20 38.05 13.58
N TYR A 293 -24.99 36.84 13.04
CA TYR A 293 -24.07 35.87 13.61
C TYR A 293 -22.62 36.39 13.63
N TYR A 294 -22.13 36.96 12.54
CA TYR A 294 -20.77 37.52 12.50
C TYR A 294 -20.57 38.72 13.43
N LYS A 295 -21.57 39.59 13.59
CA LYS A 295 -21.51 40.68 14.59
C LYS A 295 -21.37 40.11 16.02
N GLN A 296 -22.16 39.09 16.35
CA GLN A 296 -22.10 38.41 17.64
C GLN A 296 -20.73 37.75 17.86
N GLN A 297 -20.25 36.97 16.88
CA GLN A 297 -18.95 36.30 16.97
C GLN A 297 -17.77 37.27 17.06
N LEU A 298 -17.83 38.42 16.37
CA LEU A 298 -16.82 39.47 16.49
C LEU A 298 -16.83 40.09 17.89
N LYS A 299 -18.02 40.38 18.45
CA LYS A 299 -18.18 40.89 19.82
C LYS A 299 -17.55 39.92 20.82
N TRP A 300 -17.89 38.64 20.76
CA TRP A 300 -17.37 37.63 21.66
C TRP A 300 -15.86 37.43 21.51
N SER A 301 -15.37 37.25 20.28
CA SER A 301 -13.94 37.06 20.02
C SER A 301 -13.12 38.25 20.52
N ARG A 302 -13.51 39.48 20.16
CA ARG A 302 -12.84 40.71 20.60
C ARG A 302 -12.89 40.89 22.12
N GLY A 303 -14.06 40.65 22.72
CA GLY A 303 -14.28 40.83 24.16
C GLY A 303 -13.47 39.86 25.00
N VAL A 304 -13.51 38.57 24.65
CA VAL A 304 -12.77 37.53 25.39
C VAL A 304 -11.25 37.70 25.23
N PHE A 305 -10.76 38.07 24.04
CA PHE A 305 -9.36 38.42 23.87
C PHE A 305 -8.96 39.68 24.66
N GLU A 306 -9.82 40.71 24.75
CA GLU A 306 -9.55 41.88 25.59
C GLU A 306 -9.35 41.47 27.05
N LEU A 307 -10.23 40.61 27.58
CA LEU A 307 -10.14 40.15 28.97
C LEU A 307 -8.82 39.41 29.22
N LEU A 308 -8.34 38.61 28.26
CA LEU A 308 -7.05 37.91 28.39
C LEU A 308 -5.89 38.89 28.58
N VAL A 309 -5.85 39.96 27.79
CA VAL A 309 -4.72 40.92 27.79
C VAL A 309 -4.92 42.10 28.75
N THR A 310 -6.03 42.13 29.50
CA THR A 310 -6.32 43.18 30.48
C THR A 310 -6.70 42.58 31.84
N SER A 311 -7.95 42.16 32.03
CA SER A 311 -8.49 41.71 33.31
C SER A 311 -7.80 40.45 33.84
N TYR A 312 -7.50 39.47 32.98
CA TYR A 312 -6.83 38.23 33.38
C TYR A 312 -5.44 38.50 33.97
N LEU A 313 -4.63 39.35 33.33
CA LEU A 313 -3.30 39.72 33.84
C LEU A 313 -3.38 40.41 35.21
N LYS A 314 -4.37 41.30 35.40
CA LYS A 314 -4.59 42.00 36.68
C LYS A 314 -5.06 41.04 37.78
N LEU A 315 -5.94 40.10 37.46
CA LEU A 315 -6.55 39.17 38.42
C LEU A 315 -5.73 37.87 38.62
N PHE A 316 -4.69 37.64 37.82
CA PHE A 316 -3.96 36.37 37.75
C PHE A 316 -3.54 35.83 39.13
N ARG A 317 -3.02 36.68 40.02
CA ARG A 317 -2.54 36.27 41.35
C ARG A 317 -3.66 35.87 42.31
N GLN A 318 -4.88 36.34 42.08
CA GLN A 318 -6.06 36.10 42.93
C GLN A 318 -6.77 34.79 42.57
N PHE A 319 -6.51 34.25 41.39
CA PHE A 319 -7.08 32.99 40.94
C PHE A 319 -6.38 31.75 41.52
N ASN A 320 -7.17 30.72 41.82
CA ASN A 320 -6.64 29.38 42.02
C ASN A 320 -6.10 28.79 40.69
N TRP A 321 -5.37 27.68 40.75
CA TRP A 321 -4.71 27.13 39.56
C TRP A 321 -5.71 26.69 38.46
N ARG A 322 -6.90 26.21 38.82
CA ARG A 322 -7.94 25.81 37.84
C ARG A 322 -8.52 27.02 37.15
N GLN A 323 -8.82 28.08 37.90
CA GLN A 323 -9.26 29.37 37.37
C GLN A 323 -8.20 29.98 36.46
N LYS A 324 -6.90 29.95 36.85
CA LYS A 324 -5.78 30.40 36.00
C LYS A 324 -5.76 29.67 34.66
N LEU A 325 -5.82 28.34 34.70
CA LEU A 325 -5.84 27.49 33.50
C LEU A 325 -7.07 27.79 32.63
N HIS A 326 -8.24 27.85 33.25
CA HIS A 326 -9.51 28.00 32.56
C HIS A 326 -9.63 29.38 31.87
N TYR A 327 -9.49 30.47 32.63
CA TYR A 327 -9.57 31.83 32.08
C TYR A 327 -8.42 32.15 31.10
N GLY A 328 -7.26 31.51 31.26
CA GLY A 328 -6.14 31.67 30.32
C GLY A 328 -6.35 30.93 28.99
N LEU A 329 -7.08 29.82 28.99
CA LEU A 329 -7.26 28.97 27.79
C LEU A 329 -8.55 29.21 27.02
N ILE A 330 -9.65 29.67 27.64
CA ILE A 330 -10.90 30.01 26.93
C ILE A 330 -10.67 30.89 25.69
N PRO A 331 -9.89 31.99 25.77
CA PRO A 331 -9.66 32.85 24.61
C PRO A 331 -8.96 32.13 23.46
N GLY A 332 -8.20 31.07 23.76
CA GLY A 332 -7.53 30.22 22.78
C GLY A 332 -8.49 29.57 21.78
N PHE A 333 -9.79 29.43 22.10
CA PHE A 333 -10.81 28.98 21.15
C PHE A 333 -10.86 29.86 19.88
N TYR A 334 -10.72 31.18 20.04
CA TYR A 334 -10.79 32.13 18.94
C TYR A 334 -9.50 32.17 18.10
N LEU A 335 -8.39 31.59 18.56
CA LEU A 335 -7.20 31.38 17.73
C LEU A 335 -7.45 30.40 16.56
N SER A 336 -8.57 29.67 16.60
CA SER A 336 -8.99 28.78 15.51
C SER A 336 -9.10 29.50 14.17
N GLY A 337 -9.39 30.81 14.16
CA GLY A 337 -9.42 31.60 12.92
C GLY A 337 -8.07 31.63 12.18
N LEU A 338 -6.97 31.83 12.90
CA LEU A 338 -5.62 31.78 12.32
C LEU A 338 -5.27 30.37 11.86
N VAL A 339 -5.63 29.36 12.65
CA VAL A 339 -5.32 27.95 12.36
C VAL A 339 -6.08 27.46 11.13
N PHE A 340 -7.34 27.83 10.96
CA PHE A 340 -8.11 27.52 9.75
C PHE A 340 -7.49 28.20 8.52
N LEU A 341 -7.05 29.45 8.62
CA LEU A 341 -6.34 30.12 7.53
C LEU A 341 -5.08 29.34 7.12
N ILE A 342 -4.23 28.95 8.08
CA ILE A 342 -3.03 28.14 7.79
C ILE A 342 -3.43 26.82 7.12
N ASN A 343 -4.44 26.13 7.64
CA ASN A 343 -4.93 24.87 7.05
C ASN A 343 -5.47 25.04 5.62
N PHE A 344 -6.09 26.18 5.28
CA PHE A 344 -6.52 26.46 3.92
C PHE A 344 -5.34 26.75 2.99
N LEU A 345 -4.32 27.46 3.49
CA LEU A 345 -3.14 27.83 2.71
C LEU A 345 -2.22 26.65 2.42
N ILE A 346 -2.09 25.66 3.31
CA ILE A 346 -1.24 24.48 3.10
C ILE A 346 -1.51 23.77 1.77
N PRO A 347 -2.74 23.29 1.45
CA PRO A 347 -3.01 22.61 0.18
C PRO A 347 -2.90 23.56 -1.02
N ILE A 348 -3.25 24.85 -0.87
CA ILE A 348 -3.10 25.86 -1.93
C ILE A 348 -1.63 26.03 -2.31
N VAL A 349 -0.77 26.32 -1.33
CA VAL A 349 0.68 26.50 -1.54
C VAL A 349 1.31 25.20 -2.02
N SER A 350 0.83 24.05 -1.54
CA SER A 350 1.33 22.74 -1.98
C SER A 350 1.07 22.49 -3.47
N LEU A 351 -0.15 22.79 -3.95
CA LEU A 351 -0.54 22.62 -5.35
C LEU A 351 0.11 23.65 -6.27
N LEU A 352 0.21 24.91 -5.85
CA LEU A 352 0.85 25.98 -6.62
C LEU A 352 2.38 25.81 -6.69
N GLY A 353 2.99 25.33 -5.61
CA GLY A 353 4.45 25.22 -5.48
C GLY A 353 5.05 23.85 -5.77
N ASP A 354 4.23 22.82 -6.01
CA ASP A 354 4.71 21.42 -6.16
C ASP A 354 5.58 20.95 -4.98
N ILE A 355 5.18 21.36 -3.77
CA ILE A 355 5.86 21.06 -2.51
C ILE A 355 4.86 20.48 -1.52
N TYR A 356 5.20 19.36 -0.88
CA TYR A 356 4.29 18.69 0.07
C TYR A 356 4.84 18.77 1.50
N PRO A 357 3.99 18.97 2.53
CA PRO A 357 4.45 19.09 3.91
C PRO A 357 5.03 17.78 4.45
N VAL A 358 4.46 16.62 4.09
CA VAL A 358 4.82 15.31 4.64
C VAL A 358 5.17 14.35 3.50
N GLN A 359 6.23 13.56 3.67
CA GLN A 359 6.66 12.46 2.80
C GLN A 359 6.38 11.12 3.49
N ILE A 360 5.13 10.69 3.49
CA ILE A 360 4.72 9.41 4.06
C ILE A 360 3.75 8.71 3.13
N ASN A 361 3.80 7.39 3.10
CA ASN A 361 2.81 6.57 2.43
C ASN A 361 1.42 6.86 3.00
N PHE A 362 0.42 7.06 2.14
CA PHE A 362 -0.96 7.31 2.53
C PHE A 362 -1.54 6.21 3.44
N SER A 363 -1.22 4.95 3.18
CA SER A 363 -1.66 3.82 4.01
C SER A 363 -1.06 3.90 5.43
N ALA A 364 0.25 4.17 5.52
CA ALA A 364 0.93 4.36 6.80
C ALA A 364 0.35 5.55 7.57
N PHE A 365 0.16 6.70 6.91
CA PHE A 365 -0.46 7.87 7.54
C PHE A 365 -1.88 7.57 8.05
N SER A 366 -2.67 6.83 7.27
CA SER A 366 -4.02 6.43 7.64
C SER A 366 -4.01 5.51 8.87
N ILE A 367 -3.14 4.50 8.90
CA ILE A 367 -3.03 3.55 10.02
C ILE A 367 -2.57 4.28 11.31
N ILE A 368 -1.65 5.24 11.20
CA ILE A 368 -1.16 6.03 12.35
C ILE A 368 -2.24 7.01 12.84
N SER A 369 -3.03 7.61 11.94
CA SER A 369 -4.04 8.62 12.29
C SER A 369 -5.36 8.03 12.81
N LEU A 370 -5.73 6.83 12.36
CA LEU A 370 -7.03 6.20 12.62
C LEU A 370 -7.35 6.04 14.13
N PRO A 371 -6.44 5.59 15.01
CA PRO A 371 -6.69 5.50 16.45
C PRO A 371 -7.02 6.85 17.11
N LEU A 372 -6.31 7.91 16.71
CA LEU A 372 -6.52 9.26 17.24
C LEU A 372 -7.88 9.82 16.81
N ILE A 373 -8.19 9.78 15.51
CA ILE A 373 -9.47 10.26 14.97
C ILE A 373 -10.65 9.49 15.61
N THR A 374 -10.52 8.16 15.72
CA THR A 374 -11.54 7.31 16.34
C THR A 374 -11.78 7.68 17.80
N SER A 375 -10.71 7.93 18.56
CA SER A 375 -10.82 8.36 19.96
C SER A 375 -11.54 9.71 20.09
N ILE A 376 -11.17 10.69 19.27
CA ILE A 376 -11.81 12.02 19.25
C ILE A 376 -13.31 11.92 18.98
N VAL A 377 -13.70 11.19 17.93
CA VAL A 377 -15.10 11.04 17.52
C VAL A 377 -15.90 10.27 18.57
N LEU A 378 -15.38 9.14 19.05
CA LEU A 378 -16.11 8.27 19.97
C LEU A 378 -16.23 8.86 21.39
N ILE A 379 -15.21 9.58 21.89
CA ILE A 379 -15.33 10.33 23.15
C ILE A 379 -16.39 11.42 23.00
N ARG A 380 -16.36 12.19 21.89
CA ARG A 380 -17.37 13.23 21.64
C ARG A 380 -18.79 12.66 21.57
N LEU A 381 -18.99 11.51 20.92
CA LEU A 381 -20.29 10.84 20.89
C LEU A 381 -20.69 10.30 22.27
N TYR A 382 -19.75 9.75 23.03
CA TYR A 382 -20.00 9.23 24.37
C TYR A 382 -20.52 10.30 25.33
N VAL A 383 -19.89 11.48 25.31
CA VAL A 383 -20.21 12.60 26.21
C VAL A 383 -21.56 13.24 25.90
N GLN A 384 -22.13 13.04 24.70
CA GLN A 384 -23.47 13.56 24.36
C GLN A 384 -24.63 12.98 25.18
N ARG A 385 -24.39 12.06 26.11
CA ARG A 385 -25.37 11.68 27.14
C ARG A 385 -25.76 12.87 28.04
N TRP A 386 -24.85 13.83 28.21
CA TRP A 386 -24.99 14.99 29.08
C TRP A 386 -25.22 16.30 28.32
N VAL A 387 -25.67 16.19 27.07
CA VAL A 387 -26.35 17.30 26.37
C VAL A 387 -27.83 17.23 26.74
N LEU A 388 -28.51 18.36 26.83
CA LEU A 388 -29.72 18.47 27.64
C LEU A 388 -30.98 18.04 26.93
N GLU A 389 -31.19 18.52 25.71
CA GLU A 389 -32.31 18.09 24.90
C GLU A 389 -31.88 16.93 23.97
N ASP A 390 -32.83 16.05 23.66
CA ASP A 390 -32.55 14.83 22.90
C ASP A 390 -32.19 15.12 21.42
N ASP A 391 -32.75 16.19 20.87
CA ASP A 391 -32.55 16.70 19.51
C ASP A 391 -31.25 17.49 19.34
N GLU A 392 -30.67 17.98 20.43
CA GLU A 392 -29.32 18.55 20.47
C GLU A 392 -28.23 17.49 20.25
N ARG A 393 -28.53 16.17 20.33
CA ARG A 393 -27.54 15.09 20.18
C ARG A 393 -27.20 14.81 18.70
N GLY A 394 -25.91 14.63 18.38
CA GLY A 394 -25.42 14.27 17.06
C GLY A 394 -24.01 14.81 16.74
N VAL A 395 -23.55 14.65 15.50
CA VAL A 395 -22.18 15.03 15.08
C VAL A 395 -21.99 16.56 14.94
N HIS A 396 -23.08 17.34 14.95
CA HIS A 396 -23.04 18.82 14.86
C HIS A 396 -22.31 19.38 13.62
N VAL A 397 -22.47 18.72 12.47
CA VAL A 397 -21.77 19.08 11.22
C VAL A 397 -22.04 20.53 10.81
N VAL A 398 -23.28 21.02 10.94
CA VAL A 398 -23.64 22.39 10.53
C VAL A 398 -22.89 23.42 11.39
N GLY A 399 -22.84 23.21 12.71
CA GLY A 399 -22.06 24.06 13.62
C GLY A 399 -20.56 24.04 13.32
N GLY A 400 -20.01 22.87 12.97
CA GLY A 400 -18.61 22.73 12.55
C GLY A 400 -18.29 23.49 11.25
N LEU A 401 -19.14 23.36 10.22
CA LEU A 401 -18.98 24.08 8.96
C LEU A 401 -19.08 25.61 9.16
N LEU A 402 -20.04 26.05 9.97
CA LEU A 402 -20.19 27.45 10.32
C LEU A 402 -18.97 27.99 11.08
N LEU A 403 -18.39 27.18 11.99
CA LEU A 403 -17.20 27.56 12.75
C LEU A 403 -15.99 27.77 11.83
N ILE A 404 -15.76 26.83 10.90
CA ILE A 404 -14.68 26.90 9.90
C ILE A 404 -14.86 28.15 9.02
N GLY A 405 -16.07 28.42 8.54
CA GLY A 405 -16.38 29.58 7.71
C GLY A 405 -16.36 30.94 8.43
N THR A 406 -16.14 30.94 9.75
CA THR A 406 -16.05 32.16 10.59
C THR A 406 -14.59 32.55 10.87
N TRP A 407 -13.63 31.83 10.29
CA TRP A 407 -12.20 32.01 10.54
C TRP A 407 -11.72 33.47 10.47
N TRP A 408 -12.19 34.23 9.48
CA TRP A 408 -11.76 35.60 9.25
C TRP A 408 -12.31 36.58 10.29
N ILE A 409 -13.49 36.30 10.87
CA ILE A 409 -14.08 37.10 11.96
C ILE A 409 -13.26 36.93 13.23
N PHE A 410 -12.88 35.70 13.57
CA PHE A 410 -12.01 35.44 14.73
C PHE A 410 -10.62 36.04 14.55
N LEU A 411 -10.07 35.94 13.33
CA LEU A 411 -8.81 36.61 12.99
C LEU A 411 -8.93 38.13 13.14
N THR A 412 -10.06 38.72 12.72
CA THR A 412 -10.35 40.15 12.90
C THR A 412 -10.45 40.52 14.37
N GLY A 413 -11.13 39.71 15.20
CA GLY A 413 -11.22 39.93 16.65
C GLY A 413 -9.85 39.92 17.33
N MET A 414 -8.98 38.99 16.92
CA MET A 414 -7.58 38.94 17.37
C MET A 414 -6.80 40.18 16.94
N ILE A 415 -6.84 40.54 15.65
CA ILE A 415 -6.15 41.74 15.12
C ILE A 415 -6.64 43.00 15.85
N TYR A 416 -7.95 43.18 15.99
CA TYR A 416 -8.53 44.32 16.69
C TYR A 416 -8.12 44.40 18.16
N THR A 417 -7.85 43.26 18.80
CA THR A 417 -7.30 43.24 20.16
C THR A 417 -5.84 43.70 20.16
N ILE A 418 -5.02 43.21 19.23
CA ILE A 418 -3.61 43.59 19.09
C ILE A 418 -3.47 45.10 18.85
N ILE A 419 -4.25 45.66 17.92
CA ILE A 419 -4.21 47.10 17.59
C ILE A 419 -5.09 47.95 18.52
N ARG A 420 -5.68 47.36 19.57
CA ARG A 420 -6.58 48.03 20.53
C ARG A 420 -7.74 48.81 19.90
N LYS A 421 -8.25 48.34 18.76
CA LYS A 421 -9.42 48.94 18.11
C LYS A 421 -10.67 48.73 18.97
N LYS A 422 -11.38 49.82 19.25
CA LYS A 422 -12.67 49.79 19.95
C LYS A 422 -13.76 49.29 19.01
N VAL A 423 -14.56 48.34 19.49
CA VAL A 423 -15.76 47.84 18.80
C VAL A 423 -16.96 48.32 19.63
N PRO A 424 -17.92 49.05 19.05
CA PRO A 424 -19.10 49.52 19.78
C PRO A 424 -20.00 48.34 20.15
N TYR A 425 -20.68 48.45 21.30
CA TYR A 425 -21.71 47.51 21.69
C TYR A 425 -22.98 47.83 20.88
N ILE A 426 -23.31 46.97 19.92
CA ILE A 426 -24.54 47.09 19.12
C ILE A 426 -25.39 45.85 19.40
N PRO A 427 -26.68 46.01 19.79
CA PRO A 427 -27.60 44.88 19.95
C PRO A 427 -27.63 44.00 18.70
N THR A 428 -27.76 42.69 18.90
CA THR A 428 -27.78 41.75 17.77
C THR A 428 -29.10 41.93 17.03
N PRO A 429 -29.10 42.22 15.71
CA PRO A 429 -30.35 42.35 14.96
C PRO A 429 -31.22 41.11 15.10
N LYS A 430 -32.52 41.33 15.35
CA LYS A 430 -33.53 40.28 15.52
C LYS A 430 -34.42 40.11 14.29
N ASP A 431 -34.18 40.89 13.24
CA ASP A 431 -34.91 40.81 11.99
C ASP A 431 -34.37 39.70 11.06
N LEU A 432 -35.22 39.24 10.15
CA LEU A 432 -34.88 38.21 9.15
C LEU A 432 -34.39 38.81 7.83
N ASN A 433 -34.03 40.11 7.82
CA ASN A 433 -33.60 40.81 6.63
C ASN A 433 -32.13 40.49 6.32
N ALA A 434 -31.93 39.63 5.33
CA ALA A 434 -30.63 39.18 4.85
C ALA A 434 -29.99 40.18 3.88
N GLU A 435 -29.65 41.39 4.35
CA GLU A 435 -28.99 42.40 3.50
C GLU A 435 -27.46 42.24 3.45
N ASN A 436 -26.88 42.41 2.26
CA ASN A 436 -25.44 42.47 1.99
C ASN A 436 -24.57 41.23 2.34
N ASN A 437 -25.17 40.03 2.46
CA ASN A 437 -24.43 38.79 2.76
C ASN A 437 -23.25 38.49 1.81
N LEU A 438 -23.37 38.83 0.52
CA LEU A 438 -22.31 38.59 -0.47
C LEU A 438 -21.04 39.40 -0.19
N LYS A 439 -21.18 40.69 0.19
CA LYS A 439 -20.03 41.55 0.56
C LYS A 439 -19.37 41.06 1.85
N ILE A 440 -20.17 40.67 2.84
CA ILE A 440 -19.68 40.19 4.13
C ILE A 440 -18.94 38.84 3.99
N ASN A 441 -19.30 38.02 2.99
CA ASN A 441 -18.70 36.71 2.74
C ASN A 441 -17.48 36.74 1.79
N LEU A 442 -17.00 37.92 1.36
CA LEU A 442 -15.87 38.08 0.43
C LEU A 442 -14.61 37.30 0.83
N PRO A 443 -14.17 37.27 2.11
CA PRO A 443 -12.98 36.49 2.49
C PRO A 443 -13.11 34.98 2.19
N ASN A 444 -14.31 34.43 2.38
CA ASN A 444 -14.58 33.02 2.06
C ASN A 444 -14.64 32.78 0.54
N ILE A 445 -15.23 33.71 -0.22
CA ILE A 445 -15.25 33.66 -1.69
C ILE A 445 -13.82 33.72 -2.25
N PHE A 446 -12.94 34.53 -1.65
CA PHE A 446 -11.54 34.60 -2.05
C PHE A 446 -10.82 33.26 -1.86
N VAL A 447 -10.97 32.62 -0.69
CA VAL A 447 -10.40 31.29 -0.43
C VAL A 447 -10.97 30.23 -1.37
N PHE A 448 -12.25 30.31 -1.71
CA PHE A 448 -12.90 29.44 -2.69
C PHE A 448 -12.24 29.55 -4.08
N ILE A 449 -12.14 30.76 -4.62
CA ILE A 449 -11.55 31.02 -5.94
C ILE A 449 -10.08 30.60 -5.95
N LEU A 450 -9.32 30.97 -4.92
CA LEU A 450 -7.90 30.63 -4.82
C LEU A 450 -7.68 29.10 -4.76
N SER A 451 -8.55 28.38 -4.03
CA SER A 451 -8.50 26.91 -3.97
C SER A 451 -8.84 26.28 -5.33
N LEU A 452 -9.83 26.79 -6.06
CA LEU A 452 -10.17 26.31 -7.41
C LEU A 452 -9.02 26.53 -8.41
N ILE A 453 -8.40 27.72 -8.39
CA ILE A 453 -7.23 28.02 -9.22
C ILE A 453 -6.08 27.07 -8.87
N ALA A 454 -5.81 26.85 -7.59
CA ALA A 454 -4.76 25.94 -7.14
C ALA A 454 -5.02 24.49 -7.57
N ILE A 455 -6.27 24.00 -7.48
CA ILE A 455 -6.65 22.67 -7.98
C ILE A 455 -6.41 22.55 -9.48
N GLY A 456 -6.93 23.51 -10.26
CA GLY A 456 -6.77 23.52 -11.71
C GLY A 456 -5.31 23.56 -12.14
N TYR A 457 -4.53 24.47 -11.56
CA TYR A 457 -3.10 24.61 -11.83
C TYR A 457 -2.29 23.37 -11.38
N GLY A 458 -2.54 22.87 -10.17
CA GLY A 458 -1.80 21.74 -9.60
C GLY A 458 -2.02 20.44 -10.37
N LEU A 459 -3.28 20.12 -10.72
CA LEU A 459 -3.61 18.93 -11.50
C LEU A 459 -3.17 19.05 -12.98
N TYR A 460 -3.20 20.26 -13.55
CA TYR A 460 -2.70 20.49 -14.90
C TYR A 460 -1.17 20.28 -14.99
N ASN A 461 -0.40 20.82 -14.05
CA ASN A 461 1.06 20.76 -14.09
C ASN A 461 1.64 19.42 -13.61
N ASN A 462 1.03 18.84 -12.57
CA ASN A 462 1.55 17.70 -11.82
C ASN A 462 0.45 16.70 -11.51
N LEU A 463 0.05 15.93 -12.52
CA LEU A 463 -0.93 14.85 -12.35
C LEU A 463 -0.27 13.64 -11.66
N ASN A 464 -0.18 13.70 -10.33
CA ASN A 464 0.32 12.62 -9.50
C ASN A 464 -0.60 12.37 -8.29
N PRO A 465 -0.49 11.21 -7.61
CA PRO A 465 -1.35 10.86 -6.48
C PRO A 465 -1.32 11.87 -5.32
N PHE A 466 -0.18 12.51 -5.05
CA PHE A 466 -0.04 13.51 -4.00
C PHE A 466 -0.78 14.81 -4.35
N SER A 467 -0.70 15.24 -5.62
CA SER A 467 -1.51 16.35 -6.14
C SER A 467 -3.00 16.03 -6.09
N PHE A 468 -3.43 14.80 -6.34
CA PHE A 468 -4.83 14.40 -6.16
C PHE A 468 -5.28 14.50 -4.71
N ILE A 469 -4.46 14.05 -3.75
CA ILE A 469 -4.77 14.18 -2.32
C ILE A 469 -4.87 15.65 -1.93
N MET A 470 -3.88 16.47 -2.31
CA MET A 470 -3.90 17.90 -2.01
C MET A 470 -5.06 18.63 -2.70
N ALA A 471 -5.42 18.23 -3.92
CA ALA A 471 -6.60 18.72 -4.62
C ALA A 471 -7.89 18.32 -3.92
N GLY A 472 -7.96 17.11 -3.35
CA GLY A 472 -9.06 16.68 -2.49
C GLY A 472 -9.19 17.54 -1.23
N ILE A 473 -8.08 17.84 -0.55
CA ILE A 473 -8.06 18.70 0.64
C ILE A 473 -8.42 20.16 0.27
N ALA A 474 -7.89 20.71 -0.83
CA ALA A 474 -8.32 22.01 -1.34
C ALA A 474 -9.81 21.99 -1.77
N GLY A 475 -10.31 20.85 -2.25
CA GLY A 475 -11.73 20.63 -2.53
C GLY A 475 -12.60 20.74 -1.29
N LEU A 476 -12.10 20.32 -0.11
CA LEU A 476 -12.77 20.57 1.17
C LEU A 476 -12.82 22.07 1.49
N ASN A 477 -11.78 22.86 1.19
CA ASN A 477 -11.85 24.31 1.30
C ASN A 477 -13.01 24.86 0.46
N CYS A 478 -13.08 24.44 -0.82
CA CYS A 478 -14.16 24.86 -1.71
C CYS A 478 -15.53 24.50 -1.13
N PHE A 479 -15.69 23.28 -0.60
CA PHE A 479 -16.92 22.85 0.04
C PHE A 479 -17.30 23.70 1.26
N PHE A 480 -16.36 23.99 2.15
CA PHE A 480 -16.60 24.82 3.33
C PHE A 480 -17.04 26.24 2.95
N MET A 481 -16.37 26.87 1.98
CA MET A 481 -16.70 28.22 1.54
C MET A 481 -18.02 28.27 0.78
N MET A 482 -18.31 27.25 -0.04
CA MET A 482 -19.59 27.11 -0.72
C MET A 482 -20.74 26.93 0.27
N PHE A 483 -20.55 26.15 1.34
CA PHE A 483 -21.53 26.05 2.41
C PHE A 483 -21.86 27.42 3.03
N MET A 484 -20.85 28.27 3.27
CA MET A 484 -21.09 29.60 3.82
C MET A 484 -21.92 30.50 2.88
N PHE A 485 -21.71 30.39 1.57
CA PHE A 485 -22.52 31.07 0.58
C PHE A 485 -23.98 30.56 0.61
N VAL A 486 -24.17 29.25 0.55
CA VAL A 486 -25.51 28.61 0.56
C VAL A 486 -26.26 28.93 1.86
N ALA A 487 -25.61 28.79 3.01
CA ALA A 487 -26.22 29.08 4.31
C ALA A 487 -26.55 30.57 4.48
N GLY A 488 -25.74 31.47 3.91
CA GLY A 488 -26.03 32.90 3.90
C GLY A 488 -27.23 33.29 3.04
N GLU A 489 -27.47 32.59 1.93
CA GLU A 489 -28.56 32.91 0.98
C GLU A 489 -29.84 32.09 1.20
N GLU A 490 -29.83 31.10 2.10
CA GLU A 490 -30.94 30.18 2.37
C GLU A 490 -32.28 30.90 2.62
N LEU A 491 -32.30 31.91 3.50
CA LEU A 491 -33.52 32.64 3.84
C LEU A 491 -34.15 33.36 2.63
N LYS A 492 -33.33 33.80 1.66
CA LYS A 492 -33.85 34.37 0.41
C LYS A 492 -34.43 33.27 -0.48
N TRP A 493 -33.75 32.13 -0.59
CA TRP A 493 -34.22 31.00 -1.39
C TRP A 493 -35.51 30.39 -0.86
N GLN A 494 -35.68 30.29 0.46
CA GLN A 494 -36.92 29.84 1.08
C GLN A 494 -38.11 30.71 0.65
N LYS A 495 -37.95 32.04 0.55
CA LYS A 495 -38.99 32.94 0.01
C LYS A 495 -39.35 32.63 -1.45
N TYR A 496 -38.38 32.22 -2.28
CA TYR A 496 -38.62 31.83 -3.68
C TYR A 496 -39.24 30.44 -3.84
N GLN A 497 -38.96 29.49 -2.94
CA GLN A 497 -39.46 28.11 -3.02
C GLN A 497 -40.99 28.01 -2.87
N PHE A 498 -41.62 28.92 -2.11
CA PHE A 498 -43.08 29.01 -2.01
C PHE A 498 -43.76 29.42 -3.33
N ARG A 499 -42.99 29.87 -4.33
CA ARG A 499 -43.50 30.30 -5.64
C ARG A 499 -43.67 29.16 -6.66
N TYR A 500 -43.04 27.99 -6.46
CA TYR A 500 -43.06 26.87 -7.41
C TYR A 500 -43.47 25.53 -6.76
N LYS A 501 -44.70 25.07 -7.04
CA LYS A 501 -45.32 23.89 -6.41
C LYS A 501 -44.54 22.57 -6.58
N LEU A 502 -43.88 22.35 -7.73
CA LEU A 502 -43.11 21.13 -8.01
C LEU A 502 -41.89 20.98 -7.09
N ILE A 503 -41.19 22.10 -6.83
CA ILE A 503 -40.03 22.15 -5.93
C ILE A 503 -40.47 21.86 -4.49
N HIS A 504 -41.61 22.42 -4.07
CA HIS A 504 -42.19 22.17 -2.77
C HIS A 504 -42.56 20.68 -2.55
N PHE A 505 -43.13 20.01 -3.57
CA PHE A 505 -43.45 18.58 -3.51
C PHE A 505 -42.19 17.69 -3.37
N LEU A 506 -41.16 17.92 -4.20
CA LEU A 506 -39.90 17.18 -4.15
C LEU A 506 -39.16 17.37 -2.81
N LEU A 507 -39.16 18.60 -2.27
CA LEU A 507 -38.56 18.90 -0.97
C LEU A 507 -39.31 18.22 0.19
N ASN A 508 -40.65 18.11 0.13
CA ASN A 508 -41.43 17.39 1.13
C ASN A 508 -41.13 15.87 1.12
N TYR A 509 -40.95 15.27 -0.06
CA TYR A 509 -40.50 13.87 -0.16
C TYR A 509 -39.12 13.68 0.48
N LEU A 510 -38.16 14.56 0.15
CA LEU A 510 -36.83 14.58 0.76
C LEU A 510 -36.88 14.82 2.27
N HIS A 511 -37.80 15.65 2.75
CA HIS A 511 -38.01 15.91 4.17
C HIS A 511 -38.48 14.66 4.92
N ASN A 512 -39.42 13.90 4.34
CA ASN A 512 -39.89 12.63 4.91
C ASN A 512 -38.79 11.56 4.90
N ALA A 513 -38.05 11.42 3.81
CA ALA A 513 -36.89 10.53 3.74
C ALA A 513 -35.83 10.91 4.79
N LYS A 514 -35.55 12.21 4.93
CA LYS A 514 -34.65 12.75 5.95
C LYS A 514 -35.14 12.44 7.36
N LYS A 515 -36.43 12.55 7.64
CA LYS A 515 -37.01 12.20 8.96
C LYS A 515 -36.78 10.72 9.30
N GLN A 516 -37.03 9.82 8.34
CA GLN A 516 -36.78 8.38 8.53
C GLN A 516 -35.29 8.07 8.72
N PHE A 517 -34.42 8.69 7.92
CA PHE A 517 -32.98 8.59 8.09
C PHE A 517 -32.52 9.09 9.47
N TRP A 518 -33.10 10.19 9.97
CA TRP A 518 -32.80 10.72 11.30
C TRP A 518 -33.17 9.75 12.41
N LEU A 519 -34.32 9.07 12.32
CA LEU A 519 -34.74 8.05 13.27
C LEU A 519 -33.80 6.84 13.26
N PHE A 520 -33.42 6.35 12.08
CA PHE A 520 -32.44 5.28 11.92
C PHE A 520 -31.08 5.67 12.53
N ARG A 521 -30.57 6.84 12.14
CA ARG A 521 -29.30 7.37 12.63
C ARG A 521 -29.28 7.55 14.14
N ARG A 522 -30.40 7.97 14.74
CA ARG A 522 -30.54 8.09 16.20
C ARG A 522 -30.35 6.74 16.90
N ARG A 523 -30.91 5.66 16.35
CA ARG A 523 -30.71 4.28 16.88
C ARG A 523 -29.25 3.86 16.77
N VAL A 524 -28.62 4.07 15.62
CA VAL A 524 -27.20 3.75 15.39
C VAL A 524 -26.29 4.51 16.37
N TYR A 525 -26.49 5.81 16.54
CA TYR A 525 -25.70 6.62 17.47
C TYR A 525 -25.89 6.22 18.93
N ALA A 526 -27.11 5.84 19.33
CA ALA A 526 -27.35 5.30 20.66
C ALA A 526 -26.57 3.99 20.87
N GLY A 527 -26.56 3.10 19.88
CA GLY A 527 -25.76 1.86 19.89
C GLY A 527 -24.27 2.12 20.02
N ILE A 528 -23.70 2.91 19.10
CA ILE A 528 -22.26 3.27 19.08
C ILE A 528 -21.82 3.85 20.45
N ARG A 529 -22.65 4.69 21.06
CA ARG A 529 -22.36 5.30 22.36
C ARG A 529 -22.18 4.29 23.49
N ASN A 530 -22.89 3.17 23.45
CA ASN A 530 -22.81 2.12 24.46
C ASN A 530 -21.56 1.25 24.28
N ILE A 531 -21.08 1.09 23.04
CA ILE A 531 -19.91 0.26 22.71
C ILE A 531 -18.64 1.08 22.40
N ALA A 532 -18.66 2.40 22.64
CA ALA A 532 -17.61 3.32 22.23
C ALA A 532 -16.21 2.92 22.74
N LEU A 533 -16.09 2.55 24.02
CA LEU A 533 -14.82 2.08 24.59
C LEU A 533 -14.31 0.82 23.88
N MET A 534 -15.19 -0.16 23.63
CA MET A 534 -14.83 -1.40 22.93
C MET A 534 -14.34 -1.12 21.50
N LEU A 535 -15.01 -0.21 20.79
CA LEU A 535 -14.60 0.19 19.44
C LEU A 535 -13.25 0.90 19.43
N ILE A 536 -12.97 1.79 20.40
CA ILE A 536 -11.64 2.41 20.54
C ILE A 536 -10.58 1.33 20.73
N VAL A 537 -10.78 0.42 21.69
CA VAL A 537 -9.81 -0.65 21.98
C VAL A 537 -9.58 -1.53 20.75
N LEU A 538 -10.64 -1.94 20.05
CA LEU A 538 -10.53 -2.74 18.83
C LEU A 538 -9.72 -2.03 17.74
N VAL A 539 -10.01 -0.76 17.46
CA VAL A 539 -9.31 0.01 16.42
C VAL A 539 -7.85 0.25 16.79
N VAL A 540 -7.56 0.54 18.07
CA VAL A 540 -6.19 0.70 18.56
C VAL A 540 -5.43 -0.63 18.40
N CYS A 541 -5.97 -1.73 18.93
CA CYS A 541 -5.34 -3.05 18.82
C CYS A 541 -5.12 -3.47 17.37
N PHE A 542 -6.11 -3.24 16.49
CA PHE A 542 -6.00 -3.55 15.07
C PHE A 542 -4.94 -2.69 14.37
N SER A 543 -4.88 -1.38 14.65
CA SER A 543 -3.88 -0.49 14.07
C SER A 543 -2.47 -0.85 14.54
N PHE A 544 -2.29 -1.13 15.84
CA PHE A 544 -1.02 -1.61 16.36
C PHE A 544 -0.65 -2.98 15.78
N TYR A 545 -1.61 -3.90 15.63
CA TYR A 545 -1.40 -5.16 14.94
C TYR A 545 -0.90 -4.94 13.51
N LEU A 546 -1.50 -4.04 12.73
CA LEU A 546 -1.03 -3.74 11.36
C LEU A 546 0.36 -3.08 11.29
N ILE A 547 0.75 -2.34 12.33
CA ILE A 547 2.07 -1.69 12.40
C ILE A 547 3.15 -2.70 12.82
N TRP A 548 2.86 -3.57 13.79
CA TRP A 548 3.81 -4.50 14.39
C TRP A 548 3.87 -5.85 13.71
N TYR A 549 2.73 -6.32 13.21
CA TYR A 549 2.69 -7.42 12.27
C TYR A 549 3.04 -6.79 10.92
N PRO A 550 4.24 -7.01 10.37
CA PRO A 550 4.44 -6.68 8.97
C PRO A 550 3.33 -7.43 8.26
N LEU A 551 2.39 -6.70 7.65
CA LEU A 551 1.54 -7.28 6.64
C LEU A 551 2.50 -8.14 5.83
N LYS A 552 2.21 -9.44 5.71
CA LYS A 552 2.66 -10.23 4.55
C LYS A 552 2.03 -9.53 3.34
N THR A 553 2.46 -8.30 3.08
CA THR A 553 2.44 -7.68 1.78
C THR A 553 3.23 -8.68 0.98
N GLU A 554 2.54 -9.25 -0.01
CA GLU A 554 3.06 -10.21 -0.97
C GLU A 554 4.57 -10.04 -1.05
N SER A 555 5.27 -11.04 -0.50
CA SER A 555 6.71 -11.22 -0.65
C SER A 555 7.09 -10.68 -2.01
N GLY A 556 7.73 -9.50 -2.02
CA GLY A 556 7.78 -8.64 -3.20
C GLY A 556 8.13 -9.46 -4.41
N ARG A 557 7.13 -9.74 -5.26
CA ARG A 557 7.18 -10.66 -6.41
C ARG A 557 8.38 -11.60 -6.39
N GLN A 558 8.43 -12.40 -5.34
CA GLN A 558 9.24 -13.59 -5.30
C GLN A 558 8.37 -14.62 -4.63
N ASN A 559 7.41 -15.12 -5.42
CA ASN A 559 7.12 -16.53 -5.33
C ASN A 559 8.50 -17.20 -5.31
N SER A 560 8.81 -17.94 -4.24
CA SER A 560 9.82 -18.97 -4.36
C SER A 560 9.54 -19.64 -5.69
N PHE A 561 10.49 -19.63 -6.61
CA PHE A 561 10.37 -20.33 -7.88
C PHE A 561 10.40 -21.84 -7.57
N GLN A 562 9.41 -22.30 -6.83
CA GLN A 562 9.09 -23.69 -6.66
C GLN A 562 8.39 -24.05 -7.96
N LYS A 563 8.99 -25.00 -8.69
CA LYS A 563 8.40 -25.48 -9.93
C LYS A 563 6.99 -26.00 -9.65
N LYS A 564 6.06 -25.72 -10.58
CA LYS A 564 4.67 -26.21 -10.54
C LYS A 564 4.71 -27.74 -10.37
N ASP A 565 3.82 -28.27 -9.54
CA ASP A 565 3.71 -29.72 -9.38
C ASP A 565 3.32 -30.33 -10.72
N LEU A 566 4.07 -31.34 -11.15
CA LEU A 566 3.89 -32.06 -12.41
C LEU A 566 3.96 -33.55 -12.08
N PHE A 567 2.96 -34.31 -12.51
CA PHE A 567 2.98 -35.76 -12.40
C PHE A 567 2.42 -36.39 -13.68
N LEU A 568 3.27 -37.14 -14.39
CA LEU A 568 2.98 -37.73 -15.70
C LEU A 568 2.72 -39.24 -15.59
N SER A 569 1.59 -39.68 -16.13
CA SER A 569 1.29 -41.11 -16.29
C SER A 569 1.67 -41.59 -17.68
N GLY A 570 2.08 -42.84 -17.82
CA GLY A 570 2.46 -43.38 -19.12
C GLY A 570 2.30 -44.88 -19.23
N ILE A 571 2.34 -45.37 -20.46
CA ILE A 571 2.20 -46.80 -20.76
C ILE A 571 3.02 -47.21 -21.98
N PHE A 572 3.55 -48.43 -21.92
CA PHE A 572 4.04 -49.21 -23.05
C PHE A 572 3.13 -50.42 -23.22
N ALA A 573 2.39 -50.51 -24.33
CA ALA A 573 1.40 -51.57 -24.56
C ALA A 573 1.43 -52.05 -26.03
N PRO A 574 2.41 -52.90 -26.40
CA PRO A 574 2.52 -53.41 -27.76
C PRO A 574 1.48 -54.50 -28.05
N SER A 575 0.96 -54.54 -29.29
CA SER A 575 0.14 -55.66 -29.79
C SER A 575 0.95 -56.67 -30.60
N GLU A 576 2.14 -56.27 -31.07
CA GLU A 576 3.09 -57.08 -31.84
C GLU A 576 4.49 -56.88 -31.26
N ASP A 577 5.37 -57.86 -31.48
CA ASP A 577 6.77 -57.80 -31.07
C ASP A 577 7.63 -56.98 -32.05
N LYS A 578 7.28 -55.69 -32.18
CA LYS A 578 7.96 -54.69 -33.04
C LYS A 578 8.34 -53.43 -32.27
N GLY A 579 8.23 -53.43 -30.94
CA GLY A 579 8.52 -52.26 -30.09
C GLY A 579 7.50 -51.12 -30.18
N LEU A 580 6.40 -51.26 -30.94
CA LEU A 580 5.40 -50.21 -31.12
C LEU A 580 4.16 -50.44 -30.25
N SER A 581 3.79 -49.44 -29.45
CA SER A 581 2.54 -49.45 -28.68
C SER A 581 1.30 -49.35 -29.57
N SER A 582 0.25 -50.09 -29.23
CA SER A 582 -1.03 -50.10 -29.95
C SER A 582 -2.02 -49.11 -29.33
N LEU A 583 -2.37 -48.06 -30.08
CA LEU A 583 -3.31 -47.03 -29.63
C LEU A 583 -4.73 -47.57 -29.42
N SER A 584 -5.15 -48.58 -30.19
CA SER A 584 -6.46 -49.21 -29.99
C SER A 584 -6.52 -49.99 -28.68
N LEU A 585 -5.45 -50.72 -28.34
CA LEU A 585 -5.33 -51.42 -27.06
C LEU A 585 -5.34 -50.43 -25.90
N ILE A 586 -4.59 -49.33 -26.01
CA ILE A 586 -4.52 -48.30 -24.98
C ILE A 586 -5.90 -47.63 -24.78
N ARG A 587 -6.58 -47.21 -25.86
CA ARG A 587 -7.93 -46.62 -25.74
C ARG A 587 -8.95 -47.55 -25.07
N ASN A 588 -8.85 -48.86 -25.32
CA ASN A 588 -9.72 -49.84 -24.65
C ASN A 588 -9.40 -49.92 -23.14
N LEU A 589 -8.11 -49.88 -22.77
CA LEU A 589 -7.68 -49.82 -21.38
C LEU A 589 -8.15 -48.53 -20.69
N GLU A 590 -8.10 -47.39 -21.37
CA GLU A 590 -8.56 -46.09 -20.85
C GLU A 590 -10.09 -46.05 -20.69
N SER A 591 -10.84 -46.55 -21.68
CA SER A 591 -12.31 -46.57 -21.68
C SER A 591 -12.90 -47.46 -20.57
N GLY A 592 -12.23 -48.56 -20.24
CA GLY A 592 -12.64 -49.46 -19.15
C GLY A 592 -12.29 -48.98 -17.74
N ASN A 593 -11.39 -48.00 -17.61
CA ASN A 593 -10.75 -47.63 -16.34
C ASN A 593 -10.81 -46.12 -16.01
N ALA A 594 -11.52 -45.31 -16.80
CA ALA A 594 -11.71 -43.86 -16.60
C ALA A 594 -10.44 -42.98 -16.48
N SER A 595 -9.25 -43.52 -16.76
CA SER A 595 -7.96 -42.81 -16.66
C SER A 595 -7.24 -42.76 -18.01
N HIS A 596 -6.58 -41.64 -18.30
CA HIS A 596 -5.85 -41.37 -19.56
C HIS A 596 -4.34 -41.35 -19.33
N PHE A 597 -3.57 -41.93 -20.24
CA PHE A 597 -2.10 -41.97 -20.16
C PHE A 597 -1.45 -40.78 -20.88
N ASP A 598 -0.69 -40.00 -20.14
CA ASP A 598 -0.03 -38.78 -20.65
C ASP A 598 1.17 -39.08 -21.56
N ILE A 599 1.83 -40.25 -21.40
CA ILE A 599 2.97 -40.70 -22.18
C ILE A 599 2.69 -42.06 -22.83
N ILE A 600 2.97 -42.19 -24.13
CA ILE A 600 2.93 -43.47 -24.85
C ILE A 600 4.35 -43.80 -25.31
N SER A 601 4.88 -44.91 -24.80
CA SER A 601 6.27 -45.33 -25.06
C SER A 601 6.38 -46.18 -26.33
N PHE A 602 7.50 -46.05 -27.03
CA PHE A 602 7.90 -46.82 -28.20
C PHE A 602 9.37 -47.22 -28.05
N TYR A 603 9.75 -48.40 -28.55
CA TYR A 603 11.13 -48.84 -28.69
C TYR A 603 11.47 -48.83 -30.17
N ILE A 604 12.47 -48.03 -30.55
CA ILE A 604 12.88 -47.85 -31.95
C ILE A 604 14.37 -48.20 -32.05
N PRO A 605 14.71 -49.26 -32.81
CA PRO A 605 16.09 -49.65 -33.03
C PRO A 605 16.77 -48.74 -34.06
N TRP A 606 18.09 -48.65 -34.02
CA TRP A 606 18.88 -48.04 -35.08
C TRP A 606 18.97 -48.95 -36.31
N GLY A 607 19.14 -48.38 -37.50
CA GLY A 607 19.34 -49.14 -38.74
C GLY A 607 18.91 -48.39 -40.00
N ASN A 608 18.98 -49.08 -41.14
CA ASN A 608 18.65 -48.50 -42.46
C ASN A 608 17.20 -48.79 -42.91
N GLU A 609 16.51 -49.69 -42.24
CA GLU A 609 15.14 -50.10 -42.58
C GLU A 609 14.10 -49.08 -42.11
N PRO A 610 12.91 -48.99 -42.73
CA PRO A 610 11.87 -48.03 -42.35
C PRO A 610 11.46 -48.08 -40.87
N GLY A 611 11.52 -49.26 -40.23
CA GLY A 611 11.21 -49.44 -38.81
C GLY A 611 12.24 -48.85 -37.84
N CYS A 612 13.39 -48.37 -38.34
CA CYS A 612 14.43 -47.71 -37.55
C CYS A 612 14.26 -46.19 -37.46
N PHE A 613 13.28 -45.63 -38.17
CA PHE A 613 12.95 -44.20 -38.17
C PHE A 613 11.63 -43.94 -37.44
N LEU A 614 11.32 -42.67 -37.14
CA LEU A 614 10.09 -42.32 -36.43
C LEU A 614 8.83 -42.71 -37.24
N PRO A 615 7.88 -43.49 -36.68
CA PRO A 615 6.64 -43.83 -37.36
C PRO A 615 5.66 -42.64 -37.32
N SER A 616 5.82 -41.69 -38.25
CA SER A 616 5.14 -40.38 -38.20
C SER A 616 3.62 -40.46 -38.00
N ALA A 617 2.92 -41.40 -38.66
CA ALA A 617 1.47 -41.57 -38.52
C ALA A 617 1.05 -42.02 -37.11
N SER A 618 1.82 -42.92 -36.49
CA SER A 618 1.58 -43.37 -35.11
C SER A 618 1.87 -42.26 -34.12
N ILE A 619 2.97 -41.52 -34.33
CA ILE A 619 3.36 -40.38 -33.50
C ILE A 619 2.31 -39.25 -33.57
N ASP A 620 1.80 -38.92 -34.75
CA ASP A 620 0.71 -37.95 -34.89
C ASP A 620 -0.57 -38.42 -34.20
N SER A 621 -0.88 -39.72 -34.27
CA SER A 621 -2.03 -40.29 -33.58
C SER A 621 -1.91 -40.23 -32.05
N VAL A 622 -0.69 -40.36 -31.50
CA VAL A 622 -0.39 -40.17 -30.06
C VAL A 622 -0.68 -38.72 -29.64
N TYR A 623 -0.24 -37.75 -30.44
CA TYR A 623 -0.53 -36.34 -30.15
C TYR A 623 -2.02 -36.02 -30.26
N GLN A 624 -2.73 -36.59 -31.24
CA GLN A 624 -4.18 -36.43 -31.41
C GLN A 624 -4.98 -37.02 -30.26
N SER A 625 -4.46 -38.04 -29.56
CA SER A 625 -5.07 -38.54 -28.33
C SER A 625 -4.76 -37.70 -27.10
N HIS A 626 -4.05 -36.56 -27.22
CA HIS A 626 -3.56 -35.76 -26.09
C HIS A 626 -2.49 -36.45 -25.22
N SER A 627 -1.71 -37.36 -25.81
CA SER A 627 -0.56 -38.00 -25.17
C SER A 627 0.76 -37.56 -25.82
N LEU A 628 1.88 -37.80 -25.13
CA LEU A 628 3.22 -37.50 -25.61
C LEU A 628 3.98 -38.78 -25.94
N PRO A 629 4.67 -38.84 -27.09
CA PRO A 629 5.51 -39.99 -27.40
C PRO A 629 6.79 -39.98 -26.55
N MET A 630 7.15 -41.16 -26.02
CA MET A 630 8.48 -41.44 -25.50
C MET A 630 9.17 -42.47 -26.39
N ILE A 631 10.30 -42.09 -26.97
CA ILE A 631 11.09 -42.95 -27.84
C ILE A 631 12.27 -43.50 -27.05
N THR A 632 12.25 -44.79 -26.80
CA THR A 632 13.44 -45.53 -26.35
C THR A 632 14.26 -45.87 -27.59
N TRP A 633 15.41 -45.22 -27.74
CA TRP A 633 16.20 -45.23 -28.97
C TRP A 633 17.42 -46.14 -28.78
N GLU A 634 17.39 -47.28 -29.45
CA GLU A 634 18.28 -48.42 -29.16
C GLU A 634 19.39 -48.55 -30.22
N PRO A 635 20.67 -48.37 -29.84
CA PRO A 635 21.78 -48.33 -30.80
C PRO A 635 22.26 -49.72 -31.24
N TRP A 636 21.40 -50.45 -31.95
CA TRP A 636 21.73 -51.73 -32.58
C TRP A 636 22.59 -51.51 -33.83
N GLN A 637 23.84 -51.99 -33.83
CA GLN A 637 24.74 -51.81 -34.98
C GLN A 637 24.47 -52.83 -36.08
N ALA A 638 24.01 -54.03 -35.69
CA ALA A 638 23.73 -55.13 -36.62
C ALA A 638 22.65 -54.83 -37.69
N LEU A 639 21.87 -53.75 -37.53
CA LEU A 639 20.76 -53.38 -38.41
C LEU A 639 21.11 -52.35 -39.50
N PHE A 640 22.38 -51.93 -39.59
CA PHE A 640 22.88 -51.08 -40.67
C PHE A 640 23.50 -51.95 -41.79
N GLU A 641 22.68 -52.43 -42.72
CA GLU A 641 23.20 -53.14 -43.92
C GLU A 641 23.39 -52.21 -45.12
N LYS A 642 24.45 -52.45 -45.91
CA LYS A 642 24.46 -52.25 -47.37
C LYS A 642 25.60 -53.00 -48.10
N ASN A 643 25.23 -53.71 -49.16
CA ASN A 643 26.05 -54.06 -50.35
C ASN A 643 27.26 -55.00 -50.19
N GLY A 644 27.03 -56.26 -49.81
CA GLY A 644 27.82 -57.38 -50.35
C GLY A 644 29.33 -57.44 -50.05
N ILE A 645 29.84 -56.66 -49.10
CA ILE A 645 31.21 -56.81 -48.59
C ILE A 645 31.15 -57.05 -47.08
N SER A 646 31.79 -58.13 -46.65
CA SER A 646 31.74 -58.69 -45.31
C SER A 646 32.58 -57.90 -44.31
N GLU A 647 32.04 -56.82 -43.76
CA GLU A 647 32.39 -56.43 -42.39
C GLU A 647 31.13 -56.42 -41.56
N LYS A 648 30.95 -57.54 -40.85
CA LYS A 648 29.91 -57.74 -39.84
C LYS A 648 30.06 -56.58 -38.84
N TYR A 649 29.12 -55.63 -38.79
CA TYR A 649 29.01 -54.76 -37.63
C TYR A 649 28.71 -55.66 -36.43
N VAL A 650 29.76 -56.09 -35.73
CA VAL A 650 29.62 -56.80 -34.47
C VAL A 650 29.12 -55.73 -33.50
N ASP A 651 28.06 -56.04 -32.76
CA ASP A 651 27.50 -55.21 -31.70
C ASP A 651 28.50 -55.02 -30.54
N LYS A 652 29.57 -54.27 -30.82
CA LYS A 652 30.71 -53.95 -29.94
C LYS A 652 31.14 -52.49 -30.13
N ASN A 653 31.59 -51.85 -29.05
CA ASN A 653 32.19 -50.51 -29.02
C ASN A 653 31.34 -49.41 -29.71
N VAL A 654 30.01 -49.49 -29.61
CA VAL A 654 29.10 -48.57 -30.31
C VAL A 654 29.33 -47.11 -29.94
N PHE A 655 29.66 -46.81 -28.67
CA PHE A 655 29.89 -45.42 -28.25
C PHE A 655 31.18 -44.83 -28.81
N SER A 656 32.24 -45.63 -28.95
CA SER A 656 33.47 -45.21 -29.62
C SER A 656 33.20 -44.94 -31.11
N HIS A 657 32.41 -45.79 -31.78
CA HIS A 657 32.01 -45.57 -33.16
C HIS A 657 31.13 -44.32 -33.37
N ILE A 658 30.30 -43.96 -32.39
CA ILE A 658 29.55 -42.69 -32.39
C ILE A 658 30.53 -41.51 -32.33
N LEU A 659 31.53 -41.54 -31.46
CA LEU A 659 32.52 -40.47 -31.33
C LEU A 659 33.44 -40.33 -32.55
N GLU A 660 33.63 -41.41 -33.32
CA GLU A 660 34.33 -41.42 -34.60
C GLU A 660 33.48 -40.84 -35.76
N GLY A 661 32.20 -40.53 -35.52
CA GLY A 661 31.28 -39.98 -36.51
C GLY A 661 30.67 -41.00 -37.47
N LYS A 662 30.85 -42.31 -37.24
CA LYS A 662 30.40 -43.38 -38.16
C LYS A 662 28.89 -43.39 -38.39
N TYR A 663 28.11 -42.90 -37.43
CA TYR A 663 26.64 -42.87 -37.48
C TYR A 663 26.06 -41.47 -37.64
N ASP A 664 26.89 -40.44 -37.87
CA ASP A 664 26.46 -39.03 -37.88
C ASP A 664 25.32 -38.78 -38.86
N ARG A 665 25.41 -39.33 -40.07
CA ARG A 665 24.34 -39.18 -41.08
C ARG A 665 22.99 -39.64 -40.53
N TYR A 666 22.93 -40.82 -39.93
CA TYR A 666 21.71 -41.36 -39.35
C TYR A 666 21.24 -40.51 -38.15
N ILE A 667 22.15 -40.07 -37.28
CA ILE A 667 21.83 -39.22 -36.13
C ILE A 667 21.28 -37.86 -36.60
N HIS A 668 21.85 -37.25 -37.63
CA HIS A 668 21.36 -36.02 -38.26
C HIS A 668 19.97 -36.21 -38.88
N ASP A 669 19.77 -37.28 -39.65
CA ASP A 669 18.47 -37.59 -40.28
C ASP A 669 17.38 -37.80 -39.20
N PHE A 670 17.71 -38.51 -38.12
CA PHE A 670 16.80 -38.73 -37.00
C PHE A 670 16.54 -37.44 -36.21
N ALA A 671 17.56 -36.63 -35.94
CA ALA A 671 17.42 -35.32 -35.30
C ALA A 671 16.53 -34.38 -36.14
N PHE A 672 16.64 -34.42 -37.47
CA PHE A 672 15.77 -33.69 -38.37
C PHE A 672 14.30 -34.15 -38.26
N GLN A 673 14.05 -35.47 -38.21
CA GLN A 673 12.69 -36.01 -37.99
C GLN A 673 12.11 -35.53 -36.65
N MET A 674 12.91 -35.57 -35.58
CA MET A 674 12.51 -35.09 -34.26
C MET A 674 12.17 -33.60 -34.29
N ARG A 675 13.00 -32.76 -34.92
CA ARG A 675 12.71 -31.33 -35.12
C ARG A 675 11.42 -31.10 -35.90
N ALA A 676 11.19 -31.87 -36.96
CA ALA A 676 10.04 -31.71 -37.85
C ALA A 676 8.68 -31.93 -37.14
N LEU A 677 8.66 -32.66 -36.01
CA LEU A 677 7.45 -32.81 -35.20
C LEU A 677 6.93 -31.48 -34.66
N ASN A 678 7.82 -30.51 -34.40
CA ASN A 678 7.52 -29.21 -33.77
C ASN A 678 6.68 -29.32 -32.47
N ARG A 679 6.76 -30.46 -31.79
CA ARG A 679 6.01 -30.82 -30.59
C ARG A 679 6.95 -31.54 -29.61
N PRO A 680 6.71 -31.45 -28.28
CA PRO A 680 7.52 -32.14 -27.29
C PRO A 680 7.55 -33.66 -27.50
N VAL A 681 8.74 -34.25 -27.41
CA VAL A 681 8.95 -35.72 -27.51
C VAL A 681 10.01 -36.14 -26.51
N PHE A 682 9.75 -37.20 -25.75
CA PHE A 682 10.76 -37.76 -24.85
C PHE A 682 11.68 -38.69 -25.65
N LEU A 683 12.99 -38.56 -25.44
CA LEU A 683 14.01 -39.40 -26.04
C LEU A 683 14.85 -40.05 -24.94
N ARG A 684 14.74 -41.37 -24.84
CA ARG A 684 15.49 -42.23 -23.92
C ARG A 684 16.53 -42.99 -24.73
N PHE A 685 17.67 -42.36 -24.97
CA PHE A 685 18.77 -42.93 -25.74
C PHE A 685 19.53 -43.98 -24.93
N ALA A 686 19.80 -45.15 -25.55
CA ALA A 686 20.62 -46.22 -24.99
C ALA A 686 20.28 -46.51 -23.51
N HIS A 687 19.01 -46.84 -23.26
CA HIS A 687 18.54 -47.13 -21.90
C HIS A 687 19.38 -48.25 -21.29
N GLU A 688 19.59 -48.15 -19.97
CA GLU A 688 20.27 -49.19 -19.22
C GLU A 688 21.66 -49.54 -19.78
N ALA A 689 22.46 -48.53 -20.13
CA ALA A 689 23.80 -48.71 -20.69
C ALA A 689 24.78 -49.46 -19.75
N ASP A 690 24.44 -49.67 -18.48
CA ASP A 690 25.17 -50.51 -17.53
C ASP A 690 24.62 -51.94 -17.41
N ASN A 691 23.54 -52.29 -18.12
CA ASN A 691 22.90 -53.61 -18.08
C ASN A 691 23.55 -54.59 -19.07
N PRO A 692 24.18 -55.70 -18.61
CA PRO A 692 24.87 -56.66 -19.46
C PRO A 692 23.96 -57.46 -20.41
N PHE A 693 22.63 -57.31 -20.33
CA PHE A 693 21.71 -57.90 -21.32
C PHE A 693 21.77 -57.19 -22.69
N TYR A 694 22.18 -55.92 -22.74
CA TYR A 694 22.26 -55.16 -23.99
C TYR A 694 23.68 -55.11 -24.57
N PRO A 695 23.83 -55.07 -25.90
CA PRO A 695 25.16 -54.95 -26.52
C PRO A 695 25.83 -53.59 -26.33
N TRP A 696 25.06 -52.51 -26.13
CA TRP A 696 25.63 -51.18 -25.84
C TRP A 696 26.13 -51.03 -24.40
N SER A 697 26.15 -52.12 -23.63
CA SER A 697 26.69 -52.18 -22.27
C SER A 697 28.18 -52.59 -22.23
N PRO A 698 28.79 -52.79 -21.05
CA PRO A 698 30.12 -53.39 -20.93
C PRO A 698 30.27 -54.74 -21.64
N ARG A 699 29.18 -55.49 -21.87
CA ARG A 699 29.19 -56.75 -22.65
C ARG A 699 29.69 -56.54 -24.08
N GLY A 700 29.38 -55.40 -24.70
CA GLY A 700 29.89 -55.03 -26.02
C GLY A 700 31.25 -54.32 -26.00
N GLY A 701 31.95 -54.25 -24.86
CA GLY A 701 33.22 -53.54 -24.75
C GLY A 701 33.11 -52.03 -24.51
N ASN A 702 31.91 -51.52 -24.25
CA ASN A 702 31.68 -50.08 -23.98
C ASN A 702 32.04 -49.70 -22.54
N THR A 703 32.64 -48.52 -22.34
CA THR A 703 32.90 -47.99 -20.99
C THR A 703 31.92 -46.88 -20.59
N ALA A 704 31.82 -46.61 -19.29
CA ALA A 704 31.03 -45.49 -18.76
C ALA A 704 31.51 -44.12 -19.26
N SER A 705 32.82 -43.99 -19.53
CA SER A 705 33.39 -42.76 -20.09
C SER A 705 32.95 -42.55 -21.53
N ASP A 706 33.00 -43.62 -22.34
CA ASP A 706 32.57 -43.57 -23.74
C ASP A 706 31.08 -43.25 -23.85
N PHE A 707 30.24 -43.84 -22.99
CA PHE A 707 28.82 -43.52 -22.92
C PHE A 707 28.57 -42.03 -22.67
N LYS A 708 29.22 -41.44 -21.67
CA LYS A 708 29.05 -40.01 -21.35
C LYS A 708 29.46 -39.11 -22.51
N ALA A 709 30.61 -39.41 -23.13
CA ALA A 709 31.09 -38.66 -24.27
C ALA A 709 30.14 -38.81 -25.47
N ALA A 710 29.68 -40.02 -25.79
CA ALA A 710 28.73 -40.26 -26.88
C ALA A 710 27.39 -39.57 -26.63
N TRP A 711 26.87 -39.57 -25.39
CA TRP A 711 25.67 -38.84 -25.01
C TRP A 711 25.82 -37.33 -25.28
N GLN A 712 26.91 -36.73 -24.81
CA GLN A 712 27.19 -35.30 -25.01
C GLN A 712 27.35 -34.97 -26.50
N TYR A 713 27.98 -35.86 -27.27
CA TYR A 713 28.18 -35.71 -28.71
C TYR A 713 26.85 -35.74 -29.49
N ILE A 714 25.99 -36.73 -29.22
CA ILE A 714 24.66 -36.81 -29.83
C ILE A 714 23.80 -35.62 -29.42
N TYR A 715 23.84 -35.23 -28.14
CA TYR A 715 23.15 -34.04 -27.67
C TYR A 715 23.59 -32.81 -28.48
N GLN A 716 24.88 -32.65 -28.71
CA GLN A 716 25.43 -31.56 -29.53
C GLN A 716 24.94 -31.62 -30.98
N ILE A 717 24.91 -32.79 -31.62
CA ILE A 717 24.34 -32.95 -32.98
C ILE A 717 22.87 -32.50 -33.01
N PHE A 718 22.04 -32.94 -32.04
CA PHE A 718 20.63 -32.51 -31.98
C PHE A 718 20.49 -30.99 -31.84
N ARG A 719 21.41 -30.36 -31.10
CA ARG A 719 21.44 -28.92 -30.88
C ARG A 719 21.83 -28.16 -32.14
N GLU A 720 22.82 -28.65 -32.88
CA GLU A 720 23.22 -28.12 -34.19
C GLU A 720 22.10 -28.24 -35.23
N ASN A 721 21.29 -29.30 -35.16
CA ASN A 721 20.11 -29.45 -36.02
C ASN A 721 18.89 -28.63 -35.55
N HIS A 722 18.99 -27.90 -34.43
CA HIS A 722 17.91 -27.13 -33.80
C HIS A 722 16.72 -27.97 -33.32
N ALA A 723 16.94 -29.22 -32.92
CA ALA A 723 15.92 -30.12 -32.39
C ALA A 723 15.63 -29.86 -30.88
N TYR A 724 15.21 -28.64 -30.54
CA TYR A 724 15.01 -28.21 -29.14
C TYR A 724 13.74 -28.76 -28.47
N ASN A 725 12.86 -29.38 -29.24
CA ASN A 725 11.62 -29.99 -28.77
C ASN A 725 11.84 -31.38 -28.12
N VAL A 726 13.09 -31.88 -28.12
CA VAL A 726 13.46 -33.15 -27.50
C VAL A 726 13.65 -33.00 -25.99
N ILE A 727 13.09 -33.95 -25.24
CA ILE A 727 13.20 -34.07 -23.78
C ILE A 727 14.10 -35.26 -23.48
N TRP A 728 15.29 -35.01 -22.94
CA TRP A 728 16.31 -36.03 -22.74
C TRP A 728 16.08 -36.82 -21.45
N VAL A 729 15.91 -38.14 -21.58
CA VAL A 729 15.67 -39.07 -20.46
C VAL A 729 16.86 -39.99 -20.28
N TRP A 730 17.65 -39.78 -19.22
CA TRP A 730 18.79 -40.66 -18.90
C TRP A 730 18.40 -41.74 -17.91
N ASN A 731 18.61 -43.01 -18.26
CA ASN A 731 18.09 -44.17 -17.52
C ASN A 731 19.23 -45.17 -17.19
N PRO A 732 19.81 -45.14 -15.97
CA PRO A 732 20.67 -46.22 -15.50
C PRO A 732 19.86 -47.47 -15.11
N TRP A 733 20.49 -48.63 -15.11
CA TRP A 733 19.92 -49.89 -14.63
C TRP A 733 20.13 -50.08 -13.13
N LYS A 734 21.35 -49.81 -12.61
CA LYS A 734 21.68 -49.97 -11.19
C LYS A 734 22.08 -48.66 -10.48
N PRO A 735 21.81 -48.54 -9.16
CA PRO A 735 22.19 -47.35 -8.37
C PRO A 735 23.69 -47.06 -8.37
N ASP A 736 24.53 -48.08 -8.49
CA ASP A 736 25.99 -47.93 -8.45
C ASP A 736 26.58 -47.39 -9.76
N ALA A 737 25.84 -47.49 -10.86
CA ALA A 737 26.20 -46.88 -12.14
C ALA A 737 25.87 -45.38 -12.20
N VAL A 738 25.09 -44.86 -11.23
CA VAL A 738 24.57 -43.49 -11.28
C VAL A 738 25.68 -42.44 -11.38
N GLU A 739 26.75 -42.58 -10.60
CA GLU A 739 27.83 -41.59 -10.58
C GLU A 739 28.77 -41.73 -11.79
N SER A 740 29.01 -42.96 -12.25
CA SER A 740 29.96 -43.24 -13.32
C SER A 740 29.41 -42.95 -14.72
N TYR A 741 28.12 -43.20 -14.96
CA TYR A 741 27.45 -43.04 -16.27
C TYR A 741 26.67 -41.73 -16.45
N PHE A 742 26.53 -40.88 -15.42
CA PHE A 742 25.76 -39.64 -15.57
C PHE A 742 26.41 -38.63 -16.53
N PRO A 743 25.76 -38.21 -17.62
CA PRO A 743 26.35 -37.34 -18.64
C PRO A 743 26.60 -35.89 -18.20
N GLY A 744 25.93 -35.42 -17.14
CA GLY A 744 25.94 -34.03 -16.69
C GLY A 744 24.53 -33.44 -16.64
N LYS A 745 24.32 -32.47 -15.76
CA LYS A 745 22.98 -31.93 -15.46
C LYS A 745 22.42 -31.10 -16.61
N GLU A 746 23.30 -30.47 -17.39
CA GLU A 746 22.98 -29.66 -18.55
C GLU A 746 22.55 -30.47 -19.79
N TYR A 747 22.80 -31.79 -19.79
CA TYR A 747 22.47 -32.71 -20.90
C TYR A 747 21.28 -33.62 -20.64
N VAL A 748 20.62 -33.48 -19.47
CA VAL A 748 19.56 -34.38 -19.00
C VAL A 748 18.38 -33.56 -18.51
N ASP A 749 17.18 -33.82 -19.05
CA ASP A 749 15.93 -33.20 -18.60
C ASP A 749 15.21 -34.04 -17.54
N TRP A 750 15.27 -35.37 -17.66
CA TRP A 750 14.63 -36.34 -16.77
C TRP A 750 15.57 -37.50 -16.42
N ILE A 751 15.52 -37.95 -15.18
CA ILE A 751 16.18 -39.19 -14.75
C ILE A 751 15.16 -40.33 -14.85
N GLY A 752 15.44 -41.35 -15.65
CA GLY A 752 14.68 -42.58 -15.74
C GLY A 752 15.15 -43.62 -14.72
N VAL A 753 14.23 -44.43 -14.20
CA VAL A 753 14.53 -45.61 -13.37
C VAL A 753 13.63 -46.76 -13.76
N THR A 754 14.23 -47.95 -13.90
CA THR A 754 13.48 -49.19 -14.11
C THR A 754 13.07 -49.77 -12.76
N GLY A 755 11.77 -49.97 -12.57
CA GLY A 755 11.13 -50.50 -11.36
C GLY A 755 10.29 -51.73 -11.66
N LEU A 756 10.94 -52.79 -12.15
CA LEU A 756 10.31 -54.06 -12.50
C LEU A 756 10.53 -55.11 -11.39
N ASN A 757 9.45 -55.68 -10.86
CA ASN A 757 9.51 -56.79 -9.92
C ASN A 757 9.38 -58.14 -10.67
N PHE A 758 10.46 -58.90 -10.72
CA PHE A 758 10.52 -60.20 -11.40
C PHE A 758 9.96 -61.36 -10.55
N GLY A 759 9.63 -61.14 -9.28
CA GLY A 759 9.07 -62.17 -8.40
C GLY A 759 9.95 -63.42 -8.34
N ALA A 760 9.38 -64.60 -8.59
CA ALA A 760 10.10 -65.87 -8.60
C ALA A 760 11.19 -65.98 -9.69
N TYR A 761 11.22 -65.07 -10.68
CA TYR A 761 12.25 -65.00 -11.71
C TYR A 761 13.40 -64.06 -11.34
N SER A 762 13.42 -63.49 -10.13
CA SER A 762 14.60 -62.74 -9.67
C SER A 762 15.78 -63.71 -9.44
N PRO A 763 17.05 -63.24 -9.56
CA PRO A 763 18.24 -64.09 -9.34
C PRO A 763 18.30 -64.78 -7.97
N ASP A 764 17.60 -64.23 -6.98
CA ASP A 764 17.51 -64.73 -5.61
C ASP A 764 16.11 -65.27 -5.25
N TYR A 765 15.22 -65.43 -6.23
CA TYR A 765 13.86 -65.98 -6.12
C TYR A 765 12.95 -65.23 -5.12
N LYS A 766 13.16 -63.92 -4.94
CA LYS A 766 12.41 -63.06 -4.01
C LYS A 766 11.60 -62.00 -4.74
N SER A 767 10.39 -61.78 -4.23
CA SER A 767 9.58 -60.63 -4.63
C SER A 767 10.03 -59.38 -3.86
N TYR A 768 10.16 -58.26 -4.57
CA TYR A 768 10.58 -56.98 -4.01
C TYR A 768 9.46 -55.95 -4.12
N SER A 769 9.20 -55.21 -3.04
CA SER A 769 8.33 -54.03 -3.10
C SER A 769 8.98 -52.92 -3.92
N PHE A 770 8.16 -52.02 -4.50
CA PHE A 770 8.66 -50.84 -5.22
C PHE A 770 9.63 -50.01 -4.36
N GLU A 771 9.34 -49.84 -3.07
CA GLU A 771 10.21 -49.10 -2.14
C GLU A 771 11.61 -49.72 -2.06
N GLN A 772 11.72 -51.05 -1.98
CA GLN A 772 13.01 -51.74 -1.92
C GLN A 772 13.82 -51.58 -3.21
N LEU A 773 13.15 -51.55 -4.37
CA LEU A 773 13.80 -51.33 -5.67
C LEU A 773 14.28 -49.88 -5.83
N TYR A 774 13.50 -48.89 -5.38
CA TYR A 774 13.79 -47.47 -5.63
C TYR A 774 14.62 -46.78 -4.53
N LEU A 775 14.50 -47.20 -3.27
CA LEU A 775 15.18 -46.55 -2.13
C LEU A 775 16.71 -46.40 -2.31
N PRO A 776 17.44 -47.37 -2.90
CA PRO A 776 18.86 -47.21 -3.20
C PRO A 776 19.17 -46.04 -4.15
N PHE A 777 18.33 -45.80 -5.16
CA PHE A 777 18.45 -44.65 -6.07
C PHE A 777 18.17 -43.33 -5.34
N HIS A 778 17.09 -43.27 -4.55
CA HIS A 778 16.72 -42.11 -3.74
C HIS A 778 17.85 -41.60 -2.83
N ARG A 779 18.69 -42.51 -2.33
CA ARG A 779 19.84 -42.18 -1.45
C ARG A 779 21.00 -41.50 -2.18
N LYS A 780 21.08 -41.59 -3.51
CA LYS A 780 22.17 -40.98 -4.30
C LYS A 780 21.96 -39.46 -4.39
N LYS A 781 23.05 -38.68 -4.32
CA LYS A 781 23.03 -37.20 -4.31
C LYS A 781 22.31 -36.60 -5.53
N LEU A 782 22.44 -37.25 -6.70
CA LEU A 782 21.84 -36.80 -7.96
C LEU A 782 20.30 -36.73 -7.90
N PHE A 783 19.64 -37.64 -7.19
CA PHE A 783 18.18 -37.69 -7.07
C PHE A 783 17.62 -36.55 -6.19
N ARG A 784 18.50 -35.75 -5.56
CA ARG A 784 18.18 -34.53 -4.82
C ARG A 784 18.65 -33.25 -5.54
N SER A 785 19.09 -33.37 -6.80
CA SER A 785 19.65 -32.26 -7.60
C SER A 785 18.60 -31.30 -8.17
N GLY A 786 17.31 -31.64 -8.06
CA GLY A 786 16.18 -30.89 -8.60
C GLY A 786 15.73 -31.31 -10.01
N LEU A 787 16.40 -32.28 -10.64
CA LEU A 787 15.88 -32.94 -11.85
C LEU A 787 14.67 -33.84 -11.50
N PRO A 788 13.62 -33.86 -12.33
CA PRO A 788 12.48 -34.75 -12.14
C PRO A 788 12.85 -36.20 -12.46
N VAL A 789 12.30 -37.15 -11.69
CA VAL A 789 12.52 -38.58 -11.87
C VAL A 789 11.26 -39.23 -12.46
N MET A 790 11.45 -40.12 -13.43
CA MET A 790 10.39 -40.94 -14.02
C MET A 790 10.73 -42.42 -13.83
N VAL A 791 9.75 -43.21 -13.37
CA VAL A 791 9.89 -44.67 -13.41
C VAL A 791 9.54 -45.12 -14.82
N THR A 792 10.53 -45.23 -15.68
CA THR A 792 10.41 -45.40 -17.14
C THR A 792 9.92 -46.79 -17.55
N GLU A 793 10.03 -47.76 -16.65
CA GLU A 793 9.44 -49.09 -16.77
C GLU A 793 8.97 -49.53 -15.38
N MET A 794 7.66 -49.62 -15.18
CA MET A 794 7.05 -50.01 -13.90
C MET A 794 6.11 -51.19 -14.10
N GLY A 795 6.30 -52.25 -13.32
CA GLY A 795 5.52 -53.47 -13.45
C GLY A 795 5.94 -54.55 -12.45
N SER A 796 5.06 -55.52 -12.23
CA SER A 796 5.35 -56.71 -11.41
C SER A 796 4.80 -57.94 -12.12
N LEU A 797 5.62 -58.98 -12.22
CA LEU A 797 5.15 -60.31 -12.61
C LEU A 797 4.19 -60.86 -11.54
N LYS A 798 3.28 -61.76 -11.94
CA LYS A 798 2.32 -62.39 -11.04
C LYS A 798 3.06 -63.26 -10.00
N ALA A 799 2.98 -62.86 -8.74
CA ALA A 799 3.32 -63.69 -7.57
C ALA A 799 2.04 -63.91 -6.73
N GLU A 800 2.12 -64.50 -5.54
CA GLU A 800 0.97 -64.76 -4.65
C GLU A 800 0.12 -63.50 -4.31
N GLU A 801 0.68 -62.29 -4.48
CA GLU A 801 -0.04 -61.01 -4.47
C GLU A 801 -0.38 -60.54 -5.90
N SER A 802 -1.58 -59.98 -6.12
CA SER A 802 -1.98 -59.44 -7.42
C SER A 802 -1.05 -58.29 -7.85
N SER A 803 -0.65 -58.25 -9.13
CA SER A 803 0.19 -57.17 -9.67
C SER A 803 -0.43 -55.77 -9.49
N GLY A 804 -1.76 -55.68 -9.39
CA GLY A 804 -2.48 -54.45 -9.02
C GLY A 804 -2.17 -53.95 -7.61
N ASN A 805 -2.13 -54.85 -6.61
CA ASN A 805 -1.81 -54.48 -5.23
C ASN A 805 -0.38 -53.95 -5.08
N TRP A 806 0.58 -54.53 -5.82
CA TRP A 806 1.96 -54.06 -5.83
C TRP A 806 2.08 -52.63 -6.37
N LEU A 807 1.38 -52.32 -7.46
CA LEU A 807 1.32 -50.97 -8.04
C LEU A 807 0.67 -49.98 -7.07
N GLU A 808 -0.45 -50.33 -6.43
CA GLU A 808 -1.12 -49.47 -5.46
C GLU A 808 -0.20 -49.10 -4.28
N ALA A 809 0.48 -50.11 -3.71
CA ALA A 809 1.48 -49.90 -2.65
C ALA A 809 2.64 -49.01 -3.12
N GLY A 810 3.12 -49.22 -4.35
CA GLY A 810 4.15 -48.40 -4.99
C GLY A 810 3.74 -46.94 -5.13
N PHE A 811 2.56 -46.66 -5.70
CA PHE A 811 2.07 -45.28 -5.85
C PHE A 811 1.84 -44.58 -4.51
N LYS A 812 1.39 -45.32 -3.48
CA LYS A 812 1.28 -44.77 -2.12
C LYS A 812 2.65 -44.36 -1.56
N LYS A 813 3.70 -45.15 -1.80
CA LYS A 813 5.08 -44.82 -1.39
C LYS A 813 5.66 -43.66 -2.17
N ILE A 814 5.48 -43.61 -3.49
CA ILE A 814 5.85 -42.48 -4.35
C ILE A 814 5.27 -41.18 -3.79
N ARG A 815 3.97 -41.20 -3.45
CA ARG A 815 3.27 -40.02 -2.94
C ARG A 815 3.81 -39.51 -1.61
N LEU A 816 4.13 -40.42 -0.68
CA LEU A 816 4.45 -40.08 0.70
C LEU A 816 5.95 -39.84 0.94
N PHE A 817 6.82 -40.57 0.22
CA PHE A 817 8.24 -40.64 0.54
C PHE A 817 9.17 -40.25 -0.60
N PHE A 818 8.72 -40.25 -1.86
CA PHE A 818 9.58 -40.00 -3.03
C PHE A 818 9.03 -38.84 -3.90
N PRO A 819 9.02 -37.60 -3.38
CA PRO A 819 8.46 -36.44 -4.09
C PRO A 819 9.28 -36.01 -5.33
N GLU A 820 10.47 -36.56 -5.54
CA GLU A 820 11.26 -36.37 -6.76
C GLU A 820 10.74 -37.20 -7.94
N ILE A 821 9.98 -38.27 -7.69
CA ILE A 821 9.28 -39.03 -8.75
C ILE A 821 8.09 -38.19 -9.22
N ARG A 822 8.16 -37.78 -10.48
CA ARG A 822 7.20 -36.91 -11.18
C ARG A 822 6.58 -37.61 -12.39
N GLY A 823 6.81 -38.90 -12.57
CA GLY A 823 6.07 -39.68 -13.55
C GLY A 823 6.40 -41.16 -13.53
N TYR A 824 5.61 -41.94 -14.25
CA TYR A 824 5.81 -43.37 -14.43
C TYR A 824 5.35 -43.81 -15.82
N VAL A 825 5.88 -44.93 -16.30
CA VAL A 825 5.44 -45.61 -17.53
C VAL A 825 5.22 -47.07 -17.20
N LEU A 826 3.97 -47.53 -17.31
CA LEU A 826 3.64 -48.93 -17.06
C LEU A 826 4.15 -49.79 -18.20
N PHE A 827 4.89 -50.84 -17.85
CA PHE A 827 5.33 -51.82 -18.81
C PHE A 827 4.24 -52.90 -18.96
N HIS A 828 3.32 -52.70 -19.90
CA HIS A 828 2.15 -53.56 -20.12
C HIS A 828 2.34 -54.44 -21.37
N SER A 829 3.28 -55.38 -21.31
CA SER A 829 3.58 -56.30 -22.42
C SER A 829 3.40 -57.75 -22.02
N GLY A 830 2.77 -58.54 -22.90
CA GLY A 830 2.75 -60.01 -22.82
C GLY A 830 3.77 -60.68 -23.76
N LEU A 831 4.68 -59.89 -24.34
CA LEU A 831 5.59 -60.27 -25.42
C LEU A 831 7.07 -60.08 -25.03
N ASP A 832 7.39 -59.95 -23.74
CA ASP A 832 8.75 -59.72 -23.30
C ASP A 832 9.60 -61.01 -23.33
N LYS A 833 10.70 -60.96 -24.08
CA LYS A 833 11.62 -62.08 -24.34
C LYS A 833 12.77 -62.18 -23.34
N ASN A 834 12.88 -61.25 -22.39
CA ASN A 834 13.97 -61.21 -21.40
C ASN A 834 13.76 -62.24 -20.28
N ILE A 835 13.70 -63.53 -20.63
CA ILE A 835 13.51 -64.65 -19.70
C ILE A 835 14.86 -65.20 -19.20
N PRO A 836 14.95 -65.69 -17.95
CA PRO A 836 16.16 -66.35 -17.44
C PRO A 836 16.54 -67.61 -18.25
N ASP A 837 17.85 -67.87 -18.35
CA ASP A 837 18.41 -69.01 -19.10
C ASP A 837 17.74 -70.34 -18.74
N GLY A 838 17.19 -71.03 -19.74
CA GLY A 838 16.51 -72.33 -19.60
C GLY A 838 14.98 -72.28 -19.59
N SER A 839 14.37 -71.10 -19.56
CA SER A 839 12.90 -70.93 -19.66
C SER A 839 12.43 -70.83 -21.11
N LYS A 840 11.17 -71.21 -21.41
CA LYS A 840 10.51 -71.03 -22.72
C LYS A 840 9.23 -70.21 -22.56
N GLY A 841 9.05 -69.15 -23.34
CA GLY A 841 7.83 -68.33 -23.34
C GLY A 841 8.12 -66.82 -23.33
N PHE A 842 7.11 -66.04 -22.99
CA PHE A 842 7.21 -64.59 -22.78
C PHE A 842 6.86 -64.24 -21.33
N LEU A 843 7.51 -63.23 -20.76
CA LEU A 843 7.09 -62.66 -19.49
C LEU A 843 5.80 -61.84 -19.69
N ASP A 844 4.79 -62.13 -18.86
CA ASP A 844 3.49 -61.44 -18.91
C ASP A 844 3.40 -60.36 -17.83
N TRP A 845 3.62 -59.11 -18.25
CA TRP A 845 3.55 -57.92 -17.41
C TRP A 845 2.16 -57.26 -17.41
N ARG A 846 1.18 -57.83 -18.12
CA ARG A 846 -0.18 -57.27 -18.18
C ARG A 846 -0.82 -57.29 -16.81
N THR A 847 -1.34 -56.14 -16.39
CA THR A 847 -1.95 -55.94 -15.07
C THR A 847 -3.41 -55.57 -15.20
N SER A 848 -4.25 -56.11 -14.30
CA SER A 848 -5.65 -55.73 -14.16
C SER A 848 -5.78 -54.53 -13.21
N PHE A 849 -6.40 -53.45 -13.68
CA PHE A 849 -6.60 -52.25 -12.87
C PHE A 849 -7.87 -52.38 -12.01
N THR A 850 -7.78 -52.00 -10.73
CA THR A 850 -8.95 -51.83 -9.85
C THR A 850 -9.32 -50.35 -9.73
N PRO A 851 -10.60 -50.00 -9.48
CA PRO A 851 -11.04 -48.62 -9.22
C PRO A 851 -10.21 -47.90 -8.14
N GLU A 852 -9.76 -48.63 -7.12
CA GLU A 852 -8.91 -48.12 -6.04
C GLU A 852 -7.52 -47.71 -6.54
N THR A 853 -6.90 -48.55 -7.39
CA THR A 853 -5.60 -48.27 -8.04
C THR A 853 -5.68 -46.99 -8.88
N ILE A 854 -6.79 -46.80 -9.60
CA ILE A 854 -7.06 -45.64 -10.45
C ILE A 854 -7.21 -44.36 -9.60
N SER A 855 -7.91 -44.43 -8.47
CA SER A 855 -8.15 -43.26 -7.60
C SER A 855 -6.86 -42.67 -6.99
N VAL A 856 -5.84 -43.51 -6.74
CA VAL A 856 -4.53 -43.08 -6.24
C VAL A 856 -3.71 -42.40 -7.33
N ILE A 857 -3.86 -42.86 -8.58
CA ILE A 857 -3.22 -42.30 -9.78
C ILE A 857 -3.80 -40.91 -10.12
N GLU A 858 -5.12 -40.72 -10.00
CA GLU A 858 -5.79 -39.49 -10.46
C GLU A 858 -5.60 -38.27 -9.54
N ARG A 859 -5.47 -38.43 -8.22
CA ARG A 859 -5.45 -37.29 -7.26
C ARG A 859 -4.24 -36.36 -7.35
N LYS A 860 -3.17 -36.75 -8.05
CA LYS A 860 -1.99 -35.90 -8.33
C LYS A 860 -1.81 -35.55 -9.80
N ARG A 861 -2.67 -36.06 -10.67
CA ARG A 861 -2.52 -35.89 -12.11
C ARG A 861 -2.68 -34.42 -12.48
N SER A 862 -1.62 -33.88 -13.07
CA SER A 862 -1.66 -32.55 -13.67
C SER A 862 -2.20 -32.70 -15.09
N LYS A 863 -3.29 -32.03 -15.43
CA LYS A 863 -3.77 -32.01 -16.82
C LYS A 863 -2.70 -31.31 -17.66
N ILE A 864 -1.96 -32.04 -18.49
CA ILE A 864 -1.17 -31.42 -19.56
C ILE A 864 -2.16 -30.61 -20.40
N SER A 865 -1.92 -29.31 -20.56
CA SER A 865 -2.76 -28.45 -21.39
C SER A 865 -2.72 -28.96 -22.83
N GLY A 866 -3.72 -29.75 -23.21
CA GLY A 866 -3.84 -30.40 -24.51
C GLY A 866 -4.30 -29.49 -25.64
N SER A 867 -4.08 -28.16 -25.56
CA SER A 867 -4.32 -27.29 -26.72
C SER A 867 -3.16 -27.44 -27.69
N VAL A 868 -3.34 -28.37 -28.63
CA VAL A 868 -2.54 -28.53 -29.83
C VAL A 868 -2.61 -27.22 -30.62
N PHE A 869 -1.68 -26.30 -30.39
CA PHE A 869 -1.41 -25.23 -31.33
C PHE A 869 -0.54 -25.81 -32.44
N SER A 870 -1.18 -26.29 -33.50
CA SER A 870 -0.48 -26.50 -34.77
C SER A 870 -0.03 -25.13 -35.27
N LEU A 871 1.25 -24.81 -35.12
CA LEU A 871 1.88 -23.87 -36.05
C LEU A 871 1.79 -24.53 -37.42
N SER A 872 0.86 -24.11 -38.28
CA SER A 872 0.91 -24.53 -39.67
C SER A 872 2.24 -24.03 -40.23
N ALA A 873 3.04 -24.96 -40.75
CA ALA A 873 4.35 -24.68 -41.33
C ALA A 873 4.27 -23.69 -42.52
N GLU A 874 3.07 -23.41 -43.04
CA GLU A 874 2.82 -22.50 -44.16
C GLU A 874 3.19 -21.03 -43.88
N HIS A 875 3.27 -20.58 -42.62
CA HIS A 875 3.56 -19.16 -42.31
C HIS A 875 5.04 -18.83 -42.02
N LEU A 876 5.97 -19.76 -42.27
CA LEU A 876 7.42 -19.54 -42.13
C LEU A 876 8.13 -19.12 -43.42
N LYS A 877 7.42 -18.95 -44.53
CA LYS A 877 7.99 -18.43 -45.78
C LYS A 877 7.26 -17.19 -46.28
N LYS A 878 7.77 -16.00 -45.93
CA LYS A 878 8.12 -14.91 -46.88
C LYS A 878 8.43 -13.59 -46.15
N ASN A 879 9.36 -12.87 -46.76
CA ASN A 879 9.77 -11.48 -46.54
C ASN A 879 10.49 -11.19 -45.21
N GLN A 880 11.79 -11.48 -45.18
CA GLN A 880 12.72 -10.73 -44.34
C GLN A 880 12.82 -9.29 -44.88
N PRO A 881 12.43 -8.26 -44.13
CA PRO A 881 12.83 -6.90 -44.47
C PRO A 881 14.33 -6.80 -44.24
N VAL A 882 15.07 -6.29 -45.25
CA VAL A 882 16.44 -5.83 -45.04
C VAL A 882 16.36 -4.60 -44.13
N LEU A 883 16.62 -4.79 -42.83
CA LEU A 883 16.70 -3.70 -41.88
C LEU A 883 18.05 -2.97 -42.03
N PRO A 884 18.09 -1.64 -41.85
CA PRO A 884 19.33 -0.88 -41.77
C PRO A 884 20.18 -1.40 -40.61
N ASP A 885 21.49 -1.15 -40.68
CA ASP A 885 22.52 -1.54 -39.72
C ASP A 885 22.17 -1.16 -38.27
N SER A 886 21.35 -1.99 -37.61
CA SER A 886 20.63 -1.67 -36.37
C SER A 886 21.56 -1.49 -35.17
N ASN A 887 22.78 -2.02 -35.27
CA ASN A 887 23.85 -1.75 -34.32
C ASN A 887 24.24 -0.26 -34.30
N LYS A 888 24.18 0.46 -35.44
CA LYS A 888 24.67 1.85 -35.54
C LYS A 888 23.88 2.86 -34.69
N MET A 889 22.57 2.66 -34.50
CA MET A 889 21.75 3.60 -33.73
C MET A 889 22.06 3.54 -32.23
N PHE A 890 22.38 2.35 -31.70
CA PHE A 890 22.72 2.17 -30.29
C PHE A 890 24.19 2.50 -29.98
N LEU A 891 25.08 2.66 -30.97
CA LEU A 891 26.49 3.04 -30.71
C LEU A 891 26.65 4.36 -29.94
N SER A 892 25.69 5.28 -30.08
CA SER A 892 25.69 6.58 -29.39
C SER A 892 24.92 6.58 -28.06
N LEU A 893 24.34 5.44 -27.67
CA LEU A 893 23.48 5.32 -26.50
C LEU A 893 24.31 5.36 -25.20
N ARG A 894 24.05 6.37 -24.37
CA ARG A 894 24.57 6.51 -23.01
C ARG A 894 23.37 6.56 -22.08
N GLY A 895 22.95 5.39 -21.65
CA GLY A 895 21.68 5.13 -21.00
C GLY A 895 21.79 4.96 -19.49
N VAL A 896 20.68 5.19 -18.79
CA VAL A 896 20.48 4.74 -17.40
C VAL A 896 19.04 4.25 -17.22
N ASN A 897 18.83 3.20 -16.42
CA ASN A 897 17.47 2.80 -16.08
C ASN A 897 16.91 3.75 -15.01
N TYR A 898 15.69 4.24 -15.25
CA TYR A 898 15.00 5.15 -14.35
C TYR A 898 13.81 4.46 -13.70
N ILE A 899 14.05 3.90 -12.51
CA ILE A 899 13.05 3.16 -11.72
C ILE A 899 12.35 4.03 -10.66
N LYS A 900 12.71 5.31 -10.53
CA LYS A 900 12.12 6.23 -9.55
C LYS A 900 10.65 6.47 -9.87
N GLY A 901 9.79 6.40 -8.86
CA GLY A 901 8.33 6.50 -9.03
C GLY A 901 7.63 5.21 -9.50
N GLN A 902 8.38 4.16 -9.83
CA GLN A 902 7.79 2.81 -9.90
C GLN A 902 7.31 2.42 -8.50
N TYR A 903 6.14 1.80 -8.40
CA TYR A 903 5.48 1.45 -7.14
C TYR A 903 5.16 2.65 -6.23
N TRP A 904 4.61 3.71 -6.79
CA TRP A 904 4.25 4.96 -6.08
C TRP A 904 3.48 4.75 -4.77
N TYR A 905 2.66 3.71 -4.68
CA TYR A 905 1.86 3.38 -3.50
C TYR A 905 2.69 2.82 -2.34
N ASN A 906 3.94 2.39 -2.58
CA ASN A 906 4.87 1.81 -1.61
C ASN A 906 6.24 2.53 -1.58
N ASN A 907 6.38 3.61 -2.36
CA ASN A 907 7.60 4.41 -2.44
C ASN A 907 7.51 5.60 -1.46
N ILE A 908 8.62 5.90 -0.80
CA ILE A 908 8.71 6.98 0.20
C ILE A 908 8.87 8.35 -0.49
N GLN A 909 9.38 8.39 -1.73
CA GLN A 909 9.65 9.63 -2.45
C GLN A 909 8.58 9.91 -3.53
N PRO A 910 7.77 10.98 -3.40
CA PRO A 910 6.90 11.44 -4.48
C PRO A 910 7.75 11.90 -5.68
N LEU A 911 7.42 11.42 -6.88
CA LEU A 911 8.06 11.89 -8.10
C LEU A 911 7.36 13.16 -8.59
N THR A 912 8.03 14.30 -8.46
CA THR A 912 7.52 15.61 -8.89
C THR A 912 8.22 16.11 -10.14
N ARG A 913 7.63 17.10 -10.83
CA ARG A 913 8.25 17.71 -12.02
C ARG A 913 9.62 18.31 -11.70
N ARG A 914 9.73 18.93 -10.52
CA ARG A 914 11.01 19.50 -10.05
C ARG A 914 12.07 18.42 -9.90
N ILE A 915 11.76 17.31 -9.22
CA ILE A 915 12.70 16.20 -9.02
C ILE A 915 13.11 15.58 -10.35
N LEU A 916 12.16 15.34 -11.25
CA LEU A 916 12.45 14.84 -12.60
C LEU A 916 13.37 15.79 -13.37
N SER A 917 13.10 17.10 -13.33
CA SER A 917 13.91 18.09 -14.02
C SER A 917 15.32 18.16 -13.43
N GLU A 918 15.47 18.10 -12.10
CA GLU A 918 16.78 18.07 -11.42
C GLU A 918 17.56 16.80 -11.77
N ASP A 919 16.90 15.63 -11.76
CA ASP A 919 17.50 14.35 -12.13
C ASP A 919 17.96 14.37 -13.60
N PHE A 920 17.11 14.83 -14.53
CA PHE A 920 17.41 14.82 -15.97
C PHE A 920 18.48 15.84 -16.35
N LEU A 921 18.50 17.01 -15.69
CA LEU A 921 19.60 17.96 -15.82
C LEU A 921 20.91 17.36 -15.31
N ALA A 922 20.89 16.67 -14.17
CA ALA A 922 22.06 15.99 -13.62
C ALA A 922 22.54 14.83 -14.53
N MET A 923 21.62 14.08 -15.14
CA MET A 923 21.93 13.03 -16.13
C MET A 923 22.66 13.62 -17.34
N LYS A 924 22.13 14.69 -17.94
CA LYS A 924 22.80 15.39 -19.05
C LYS A 924 24.14 15.98 -18.63
N ALA A 925 24.24 16.47 -17.39
CA ALA A 925 25.50 16.94 -16.84
C ALA A 925 26.55 15.82 -16.79
N ALA A 926 26.13 14.57 -16.53
CA ALA A 926 26.96 13.36 -16.52
C ALA A 926 27.18 12.71 -17.91
N GLY A 927 26.62 13.27 -18.98
CA GLY A 927 26.78 12.74 -20.34
C GLY A 927 25.77 11.64 -20.72
N ILE A 928 24.78 11.36 -19.88
CA ILE A 928 23.64 10.49 -20.21
C ILE A 928 22.75 11.21 -21.23
N ASN A 929 22.32 10.48 -22.26
CA ASN A 929 21.43 11.00 -23.31
C ASN A 929 20.11 10.23 -23.43
N THR A 930 19.99 9.06 -22.78
CA THR A 930 18.83 8.19 -22.88
C THR A 930 18.42 7.65 -21.51
N ILE A 931 17.13 7.58 -21.23
CA ILE A 931 16.59 6.89 -20.05
C ILE A 931 15.79 5.67 -20.49
N LYS A 932 15.90 4.57 -19.75
CA LYS A 932 15.00 3.42 -19.90
C LYS A 932 13.89 3.54 -18.87
N LEU A 933 12.64 3.61 -19.34
CA LEU A 933 11.45 3.81 -18.53
C LEU A 933 10.52 2.61 -18.70
N VAL A 934 10.11 1.97 -17.60
CA VAL A 934 9.11 0.89 -17.64
C VAL A 934 7.71 1.47 -17.48
N GLY A 935 6.81 1.15 -18.41
CA GLY A 935 5.42 1.58 -18.42
C GLY A 935 4.46 0.51 -18.98
N PRO A 936 3.16 0.80 -19.08
CA PRO A 936 2.53 2.06 -18.68
C PRO A 936 2.43 2.23 -17.15
N GLY A 937 2.89 3.37 -16.65
CA GLY A 937 2.91 3.75 -15.24
C GLY A 937 2.19 5.07 -14.94
N THR A 938 1.97 5.34 -13.64
CA THR A 938 1.24 6.53 -13.16
C THR A 938 1.93 7.84 -13.51
N PHE A 939 3.26 7.84 -13.61
CA PHE A 939 4.07 9.04 -13.86
C PHE A 939 4.48 9.24 -15.32
N ASP A 940 4.10 8.35 -16.24
CA ASP A 940 4.62 8.34 -17.61
C ASP A 940 4.41 9.67 -18.33
N ARG A 941 3.19 10.24 -18.27
CA ARG A 941 2.90 11.53 -18.90
C ARG A 941 3.86 12.62 -18.42
N LEU A 942 4.14 12.65 -17.12
CA LEU A 942 5.03 13.64 -16.52
C LEU A 942 6.48 13.39 -16.92
N THR A 943 6.95 12.14 -16.83
CA THR A 943 8.31 11.73 -17.18
C THR A 943 8.60 12.00 -18.66
N LEU A 944 7.68 11.65 -19.56
CA LEU A 944 7.78 11.89 -21.01
C LEU A 944 7.89 13.40 -21.32
N ASP A 945 6.99 14.23 -20.78
CA ASP A 945 7.00 15.70 -21.00
C ASP A 945 8.29 16.37 -20.47
N VAL A 946 8.79 15.96 -19.31
CA VAL A 946 10.04 16.52 -18.77
C VAL A 946 11.25 16.03 -19.58
N ALA A 947 11.26 14.78 -20.04
CA ALA A 947 12.31 14.25 -20.89
C ALA A 947 12.37 14.98 -22.23
N GLU A 948 11.22 15.27 -22.86
CA GLU A 948 11.13 16.08 -24.09
C GLU A 948 11.68 17.49 -23.88
N LYS A 949 11.25 18.19 -22.83
CA LYS A 949 11.76 19.54 -22.50
C LYS A 949 13.27 19.57 -22.25
N GLN A 950 13.81 18.49 -21.70
CA GLN A 950 15.25 18.34 -21.46
C GLN A 950 15.99 17.70 -22.65
N SER A 951 15.30 17.33 -23.74
CA SER A 951 15.88 16.64 -24.89
C SER A 951 16.62 15.34 -24.52
N LEU A 952 16.06 14.55 -23.61
CA LEU A 952 16.51 13.19 -23.30
C LEU A 952 15.69 12.18 -24.12
N ASN A 953 16.37 11.19 -24.69
CA ASN A 953 15.72 10.09 -25.38
C ASN A 953 15.17 9.08 -24.39
N ILE A 954 14.18 8.31 -24.82
CA ILE A 954 13.43 7.38 -23.98
C ILE A 954 13.38 6.01 -24.64
N HIS A 955 13.86 5.01 -23.93
CA HIS A 955 13.68 3.60 -24.27
C HIS A 955 12.50 3.07 -23.46
N TYR A 956 11.33 3.04 -24.09
CA TYR A 956 10.07 2.79 -23.40
C TYR A 956 9.81 1.29 -23.31
N SER A 957 9.75 0.77 -22.09
CA SER A 957 9.79 -0.64 -21.76
C SER A 957 8.47 -1.14 -21.20
N PHE A 958 8.05 -2.35 -21.60
CA PHE A 958 6.88 -3.05 -21.10
C PHE A 958 7.31 -4.23 -20.25
N TRP A 959 6.76 -4.36 -19.04
CA TRP A 959 7.05 -5.47 -18.14
C TRP A 959 6.03 -6.59 -18.31
N ILE A 960 6.50 -7.83 -18.50
CA ILE A 960 5.64 -9.02 -18.54
C ILE A 960 5.49 -9.61 -17.13
N PRO A 961 4.29 -9.66 -16.54
CA PRO A 961 4.08 -10.27 -15.23
C PRO A 961 4.53 -11.73 -15.22
N ASP A 962 5.32 -12.13 -14.23
CA ASP A 962 5.83 -13.51 -14.15
C ASP A 962 4.70 -14.52 -13.86
N GLU A 963 3.56 -14.07 -13.33
CA GLU A 963 2.46 -14.92 -12.87
C GLU A 963 1.62 -15.54 -13.99
N ILE A 964 1.65 -14.95 -15.20
CA ILE A 964 0.78 -15.36 -16.31
C ILE A 964 1.24 -16.72 -16.87
N ASP A 965 0.32 -17.68 -16.89
CA ASP A 965 0.47 -18.95 -17.60
C ASP A 965 -0.04 -18.76 -19.05
N PHE A 966 0.86 -18.50 -20.01
CA PHE A 966 0.47 -18.18 -21.38
C PHE A 966 -0.21 -19.33 -22.12
N ALA A 967 -0.02 -20.58 -21.66
CA ALA A 967 -0.68 -21.73 -22.26
C ALA A 967 -2.11 -21.96 -21.73
N GLN A 968 -2.44 -21.49 -20.53
CA GLN A 968 -3.74 -21.71 -19.88
C GLN A 968 -4.59 -20.42 -19.78
N ASP A 969 -3.98 -19.27 -19.49
CA ASP A 969 -4.65 -18.02 -19.13
C ASP A 969 -4.72 -17.01 -20.29
N GLN A 970 -5.37 -17.39 -21.39
CA GLN A 970 -5.47 -16.53 -22.60
C GLN A 970 -6.13 -15.17 -22.35
N GLY A 971 -7.04 -15.09 -21.36
CA GLY A 971 -7.72 -13.84 -20.99
C GLY A 971 -6.77 -12.78 -20.43
N GLU A 972 -5.90 -13.14 -19.49
CA GLU A 972 -4.93 -12.22 -18.89
C GLU A 972 -3.86 -11.79 -19.90
N ALA A 973 -3.38 -12.73 -20.71
CA ALA A 973 -2.44 -12.45 -21.80
C ALA A 973 -3.02 -11.44 -22.82
N LYS A 974 -4.32 -11.56 -23.14
CA LYS A 974 -5.00 -10.61 -24.03
C LYS A 974 -5.14 -9.22 -23.40
N GLN A 975 -5.53 -9.13 -22.13
CA GLN A 975 -5.62 -7.85 -21.42
C GLN A 975 -4.26 -7.14 -21.35
N LEU A 976 -3.18 -7.90 -21.11
CA LEU A 976 -1.82 -7.35 -21.13
C LEU A 976 -1.46 -6.81 -22.52
N ALA A 977 -1.76 -7.54 -23.60
CA ALA A 977 -1.52 -7.08 -24.96
C ALA A 977 -2.30 -5.79 -25.27
N GLU A 978 -3.59 -5.71 -24.95
CA GLU A 978 -4.40 -4.50 -25.13
C GLU A 978 -3.83 -3.31 -24.36
N LYS A 979 -3.36 -3.54 -23.13
CA LYS A 979 -2.71 -2.50 -22.32
C LYS A 979 -1.43 -1.97 -22.96
N ILE A 980 -0.60 -2.85 -23.53
CA ILE A 980 0.63 -2.47 -24.25
C ILE A 980 0.28 -1.70 -25.53
N LEU A 981 -0.66 -2.20 -26.34
CA LEU A 981 -1.07 -1.58 -27.60
C LEU A 981 -1.67 -0.18 -27.38
N ASN A 982 -2.50 -0.01 -26.36
CA ASN A 982 -3.05 1.30 -25.98
C ASN A 982 -1.95 2.29 -25.55
N ALA A 983 -0.89 1.83 -24.89
CA ALA A 983 0.24 2.66 -24.51
C ALA A 983 1.09 3.07 -25.73
N VAL A 984 1.29 2.16 -26.69
CA VAL A 984 1.96 2.47 -27.96
C VAL A 984 1.14 3.49 -28.75
N GLU A 985 -0.15 3.24 -28.96
CA GLU A 985 -1.05 4.13 -29.72
C GLU A 985 -1.08 5.56 -29.15
N ARG A 986 -1.14 5.67 -27.81
CA ARG A 986 -1.12 6.98 -27.13
C ARG A 986 0.18 7.75 -27.32
N ASN A 987 1.30 7.06 -27.42
CA ASN A 987 2.64 7.65 -27.36
C ASN A 987 3.40 7.61 -28.70
N LYS A 988 2.82 7.05 -29.78
CA LYS A 988 3.47 6.92 -31.10
C LYS A 988 3.93 8.26 -31.70
N ASN A 989 3.30 9.38 -31.35
CA ASN A 989 3.70 10.69 -31.84
C ASN A 989 4.84 11.34 -31.02
N HIS A 990 5.27 10.71 -29.92
CA HIS A 990 6.32 11.26 -29.07
C HIS A 990 7.71 11.02 -29.68
N LYS A 991 8.34 12.08 -30.20
CA LYS A 991 9.59 11.99 -30.98
C LYS A 991 10.81 11.49 -30.20
N HIS A 992 10.83 11.72 -28.88
CA HIS A 992 11.94 11.29 -28.02
C HIS A 992 11.87 9.82 -27.59
N ILE A 993 10.77 9.10 -27.85
CA ILE A 993 10.78 7.65 -27.68
C ILE A 993 11.60 7.07 -28.82
N ILE A 994 12.68 6.35 -28.56
CA ILE A 994 13.55 5.84 -29.63
C ILE A 994 13.30 4.37 -29.96
N ALA A 995 12.76 3.61 -29.00
CA ALA A 995 12.42 2.19 -29.17
C ALA A 995 11.38 1.72 -28.15
N TRP A 996 10.59 0.72 -28.56
CA TRP A 996 9.68 -0.06 -27.72
C TRP A 996 10.38 -1.31 -27.24
N ASN A 997 10.43 -1.56 -25.93
CA ASN A 997 11.17 -2.69 -25.37
C ASN A 997 10.25 -3.65 -24.63
N ILE A 998 10.43 -4.94 -24.85
CA ILE A 998 9.90 -5.97 -23.95
C ILE A 998 10.96 -6.22 -22.89
N SER A 999 10.67 -5.74 -21.68
CA SER A 999 11.60 -5.73 -20.56
C SER A 999 11.32 -6.89 -19.63
N ASN A 1000 12.41 -7.51 -19.16
CA ASN A 1000 12.53 -8.64 -18.22
C ASN A 1000 13.04 -9.94 -18.87
N LEU A 1001 13.20 -10.96 -18.03
CA LEU A 1001 13.78 -12.26 -18.38
C LEU A 1001 12.72 -13.37 -18.43
N PHE A 1002 11.46 -13.02 -18.76
CA PHE A 1002 10.31 -13.94 -18.63
C PHE A 1002 10.58 -15.32 -19.26
N LEU A 1003 11.01 -15.34 -20.54
CA LEU A 1003 11.29 -16.56 -21.28
C LEU A 1003 12.36 -17.45 -20.59
N GLN A 1004 13.45 -16.85 -20.09
CA GLN A 1004 14.52 -17.57 -19.40
C GLN A 1004 14.08 -18.02 -18.00
N ASN A 1005 13.24 -17.24 -17.33
CA ASN A 1005 12.70 -17.53 -16.00
C ASN A 1005 11.65 -18.65 -16.00
N LEU A 1006 10.99 -18.96 -17.13
CA LEU A 1006 10.06 -20.08 -17.23
C LEU A 1006 10.69 -21.41 -16.81
N SER A 1007 11.98 -21.60 -17.09
CA SER A 1007 12.74 -22.82 -16.71
C SER A 1007 12.83 -23.03 -15.19
N ARG A 1008 12.69 -21.96 -14.40
CA ARG A 1008 12.65 -21.98 -12.94
C ARG A 1008 11.26 -22.35 -12.40
N LYS A 1009 10.21 -22.19 -13.21
CA LYS A 1009 8.80 -22.45 -12.85
C LYS A 1009 8.25 -23.77 -13.36
N PHE A 1010 8.73 -24.23 -14.51
CA PHE A 1010 8.17 -25.41 -15.18
C PHE A 1010 9.24 -26.48 -15.41
N TYR A 1011 8.82 -27.73 -15.42
CA TYR A 1011 9.59 -28.85 -15.95
C TYR A 1011 9.22 -29.06 -17.43
N LYS A 1012 10.09 -29.67 -18.25
CA LYS A 1012 9.66 -30.18 -19.56
C LYS A 1012 8.70 -31.37 -19.32
N PRO A 1013 7.59 -31.50 -20.04
CA PRO A 1013 7.21 -30.82 -21.30
C PRO A 1013 6.52 -29.46 -21.12
N GLU A 1014 5.93 -29.15 -19.96
CA GLU A 1014 5.17 -27.90 -19.74
C GLU A 1014 5.98 -26.65 -20.07
N LEU A 1015 7.28 -26.64 -19.74
CA LEU A 1015 8.19 -25.56 -20.09
C LEU A 1015 8.18 -25.24 -21.59
N LEU A 1016 8.20 -26.26 -22.45
CA LEU A 1016 8.22 -26.09 -23.90
C LEU A 1016 6.91 -25.48 -24.40
N TYR A 1017 5.77 -25.94 -23.87
CA TYR A 1017 4.46 -25.36 -24.19
C TYR A 1017 4.34 -23.91 -23.76
N GLN A 1018 4.80 -23.56 -22.56
CA GLN A 1018 4.81 -22.16 -22.09
C GLN A 1018 5.69 -21.27 -22.96
N GLN A 1019 6.89 -21.74 -23.33
CA GLN A 1019 7.80 -21.01 -24.20
C GLN A 1019 7.17 -20.78 -25.58
N GLN A 1020 6.56 -21.79 -26.17
CA GLN A 1020 5.87 -21.67 -27.46
C GLN A 1020 4.67 -20.71 -27.39
N ALA A 1021 3.80 -20.85 -26.39
CA ALA A 1021 2.63 -20.00 -26.21
C ALA A 1021 3.04 -18.52 -26.02
N TYR A 1022 4.07 -18.27 -25.19
CA TYR A 1022 4.62 -16.93 -25.00
C TYR A 1022 5.20 -16.35 -26.29
N LEU A 1023 6.02 -17.11 -27.04
CA LEU A 1023 6.61 -16.62 -28.29
C LEU A 1023 5.55 -16.33 -29.36
N GLN A 1024 4.49 -17.13 -29.43
CA GLN A 1024 3.37 -16.88 -30.34
C GLN A 1024 2.61 -15.61 -29.95
N TRP A 1025 2.28 -15.46 -28.67
CA TRP A 1025 1.65 -14.23 -28.16
C TRP A 1025 2.53 -13.01 -28.43
N LEU A 1026 3.84 -13.12 -28.19
CA LEU A 1026 4.81 -12.06 -28.43
C LEU A 1026 4.86 -11.68 -29.91
N ARG A 1027 4.88 -12.66 -30.83
CA ARG A 1027 4.83 -12.41 -32.28
C ARG A 1027 3.58 -11.64 -32.69
N GLN A 1028 2.41 -12.02 -32.17
CA GLN A 1028 1.14 -11.33 -32.46
C GLN A 1028 1.13 -9.91 -31.90
N LEU A 1029 1.60 -9.72 -30.67
CA LEU A 1029 1.72 -8.41 -30.03
C LEU A 1029 2.65 -7.50 -30.84
N LEU A 1030 3.88 -7.95 -31.13
CA LEU A 1030 4.88 -7.12 -31.80
C LEU A 1030 4.52 -6.86 -33.27
N GLY A 1031 3.84 -7.79 -33.94
CA GLY A 1031 3.22 -7.54 -35.24
C GLY A 1031 2.20 -6.41 -35.19
N SER A 1032 1.36 -6.37 -34.15
CA SER A 1032 0.39 -5.29 -33.94
C SER A 1032 1.05 -3.97 -33.57
N VAL A 1033 2.14 -3.99 -32.79
CA VAL A 1033 2.96 -2.80 -32.49
C VAL A 1033 3.56 -2.22 -33.77
N LYS A 1034 4.15 -3.05 -34.65
CA LYS A 1034 4.66 -2.59 -35.96
C LYS A 1034 3.56 -2.06 -36.87
N ALA A 1035 2.33 -2.56 -36.79
CA ALA A 1035 1.20 -2.02 -37.53
C ALA A 1035 0.80 -0.61 -37.05
N ILE A 1036 0.94 -0.33 -35.74
CA ILE A 1036 0.63 0.98 -35.13
C ILE A 1036 1.76 2.00 -35.34
N ASP A 1037 3.02 1.59 -35.13
CA ASP A 1037 4.22 2.46 -35.19
C ASP A 1037 5.34 1.76 -35.99
N PRO A 1038 5.22 1.70 -37.34
CA PRO A 1038 6.12 0.90 -38.19
C PRO A 1038 7.57 1.40 -38.19
N GLY A 1039 7.78 2.69 -37.96
CA GLY A 1039 9.10 3.33 -38.01
C GLY A 1039 9.93 3.16 -36.74
N ARG A 1040 9.34 2.73 -35.62
CA ARG A 1040 10.06 2.59 -34.35
C ARG A 1040 10.70 1.21 -34.21
N MET A 1041 11.89 1.19 -33.61
CA MET A 1041 12.56 -0.07 -33.27
C MET A 1041 11.83 -0.79 -32.12
N ILE A 1042 11.87 -2.11 -32.16
CA ILE A 1042 11.40 -3.01 -31.13
C ILE A 1042 12.58 -3.82 -30.60
N THR A 1043 12.78 -3.81 -29.29
CA THR A 1043 13.87 -4.54 -28.61
C THR A 1043 13.33 -5.52 -27.59
N ALA A 1044 14.11 -6.55 -27.26
CA ALA A 1044 13.78 -7.52 -26.22
C ALA A 1044 15.01 -7.79 -25.34
N ASP A 1045 14.81 -7.82 -24.02
CA ASP A 1045 15.89 -8.09 -23.07
C ASP A 1045 16.17 -9.60 -22.92
N VAL A 1046 17.45 -9.96 -22.78
CA VAL A 1046 17.93 -11.33 -22.51
C VAL A 1046 19.10 -11.33 -21.51
N GLU A 1047 19.14 -12.30 -20.60
CA GLU A 1047 20.23 -12.50 -19.64
C GLU A 1047 21.43 -13.12 -20.37
N VAL A 1048 22.63 -12.64 -20.05
CA VAL A 1048 23.86 -13.27 -20.51
C VAL A 1048 24.11 -14.55 -19.72
N SER A 1049 23.70 -15.68 -20.29
CA SER A 1049 23.93 -17.04 -19.79
C SER A 1049 24.65 -17.89 -20.84
N ASP A 1050 25.06 -19.10 -20.48
CA ASP A 1050 25.69 -20.05 -21.42
C ASP A 1050 24.77 -20.41 -22.60
N THR A 1051 23.47 -20.17 -22.49
CA THR A 1051 22.44 -20.36 -23.53
C THR A 1051 22.07 -19.08 -24.30
N LEU A 1052 22.86 -18.00 -24.17
CA LEU A 1052 22.56 -16.69 -24.76
C LEU A 1052 22.35 -16.76 -26.28
N GLU A 1053 23.31 -17.36 -27.00
CA GLU A 1053 23.29 -17.42 -28.46
C GLU A 1053 22.02 -18.11 -28.97
N GLU A 1054 21.65 -19.22 -28.34
CA GLU A 1054 20.43 -19.96 -28.69
C GLU A 1054 19.16 -19.22 -28.35
N THR A 1055 19.10 -18.61 -27.17
CA THR A 1055 17.90 -17.87 -26.75
C THR A 1055 17.64 -16.72 -27.71
N ALA A 1056 18.69 -15.97 -28.07
CA ALA A 1056 18.60 -14.85 -28.98
C ALA A 1056 18.26 -15.32 -30.42
N GLN A 1057 18.89 -16.38 -30.91
CA GLN A 1057 18.63 -16.91 -32.25
C GLN A 1057 17.21 -17.49 -32.37
N MET A 1058 16.76 -18.27 -31.39
CA MET A 1058 15.38 -18.77 -31.31
C MET A 1058 14.37 -17.63 -31.33
N MET A 1059 14.55 -16.61 -30.48
CA MET A 1059 13.64 -15.46 -30.46
C MET A 1059 13.63 -14.72 -31.80
N ARG A 1060 14.77 -14.58 -32.46
CA ARG A 1060 14.89 -13.94 -33.77
C ARG A 1060 14.13 -14.71 -34.86
N ASP A 1061 14.24 -16.03 -34.86
CA ASP A 1061 13.61 -16.89 -35.85
C ASP A 1061 12.09 -16.98 -35.65
N PHE A 1062 11.62 -17.04 -34.40
CA PHE A 1062 10.19 -17.09 -34.09
C PHE A 1062 9.50 -15.73 -34.15
N VAL A 1063 10.21 -14.65 -33.81
CA VAL A 1063 9.68 -13.29 -33.65
C VAL A 1063 10.54 -12.31 -34.45
N PRO A 1064 10.44 -12.31 -35.79
CA PRO A 1064 11.29 -11.49 -36.67
C PRO A 1064 11.06 -9.98 -36.51
N GLN A 1065 10.03 -9.55 -35.78
CA GLN A 1065 9.76 -8.15 -35.47
C GLN A 1065 10.76 -7.53 -34.46
N ILE A 1066 11.59 -8.34 -33.80
CA ILE A 1066 12.63 -7.86 -32.88
C ILE A 1066 13.83 -7.35 -33.68
N ASP A 1067 14.12 -6.06 -33.55
CA ASP A 1067 15.19 -5.39 -34.30
C ASP A 1067 16.57 -5.51 -33.62
N SER A 1068 16.61 -5.62 -32.28
CA SER A 1068 17.85 -5.75 -31.49
C SER A 1068 17.60 -6.34 -30.09
N PHE A 1069 18.61 -7.00 -29.53
CA PHE A 1069 18.55 -7.62 -28.20
C PHE A 1069 19.27 -6.80 -27.11
N GLY A 1070 18.62 -6.63 -25.96
CA GLY A 1070 19.18 -5.95 -24.80
C GLY A 1070 19.81 -6.92 -23.82
N LEU A 1071 21.13 -6.90 -23.67
CA LEU A 1071 21.87 -7.84 -22.82
C LEU A 1071 21.89 -7.39 -21.36
N ILE A 1072 21.43 -8.26 -20.45
CA ILE A 1072 21.48 -8.04 -18.99
C ILE A 1072 22.68 -8.80 -18.42
N LEU A 1073 23.62 -8.06 -17.82
CA LEU A 1073 24.84 -8.59 -17.22
C LEU A 1073 24.65 -8.84 -15.72
N THR A 1074 25.08 -10.00 -15.24
CA THR A 1074 24.99 -10.39 -13.82
C THR A 1074 26.33 -10.36 -13.11
N GLY A 1075 27.44 -10.11 -13.83
CA GLY A 1075 28.79 -10.02 -13.28
C GLY A 1075 29.53 -11.35 -13.21
N LYS A 1076 29.03 -12.40 -13.88
CA LYS A 1076 29.72 -13.70 -13.94
C LYS A 1076 30.99 -13.61 -14.81
N PRO A 1077 32.08 -14.34 -14.49
CA PRO A 1077 33.38 -14.17 -15.14
C PRO A 1077 33.39 -14.41 -16.66
N LYS A 1078 32.49 -15.24 -17.19
CA LYS A 1078 32.45 -15.67 -18.60
C LYS A 1078 31.56 -14.81 -19.50
N GLU A 1079 30.78 -13.87 -18.95
CA GLU A 1079 29.77 -13.13 -19.70
C GLU A 1079 30.33 -12.38 -20.91
N TYR A 1080 31.51 -11.75 -20.76
CA TYR A 1080 32.11 -10.98 -21.84
C TYR A 1080 32.56 -11.85 -23.03
N ALA A 1081 32.99 -13.09 -22.78
CA ALA A 1081 33.38 -14.01 -23.85
C ALA A 1081 32.17 -14.44 -24.69
N LEU A 1082 31.03 -14.70 -24.02
CA LEU A 1082 29.77 -15.11 -24.66
C LEU A 1082 29.18 -14.00 -25.54
N ILE A 1083 29.40 -12.73 -25.20
CA ILE A 1083 28.92 -11.60 -26.01
C ILE A 1083 29.67 -11.51 -27.34
N LYS A 1084 30.97 -11.85 -27.37
CA LYS A 1084 31.79 -11.75 -28.58
C LYS A 1084 31.39 -12.74 -29.68
N SER A 1085 30.79 -13.88 -29.31
CA SER A 1085 30.33 -14.88 -30.28
C SER A 1085 28.93 -14.59 -30.83
N LEU A 1086 28.22 -13.61 -30.27
CA LEU A 1086 26.82 -13.34 -30.62
C LEU A 1086 26.68 -12.70 -32.01
N LYS A 1087 25.90 -13.34 -32.90
CA LYS A 1087 25.70 -12.94 -34.30
C LYS A 1087 24.42 -12.13 -34.57
N VAL A 1088 23.72 -11.70 -33.52
CA VAL A 1088 22.51 -10.86 -33.62
C VAL A 1088 22.81 -9.42 -33.20
N PRO A 1089 22.04 -8.40 -33.65
CA PRO A 1089 22.22 -7.03 -33.17
C PRO A 1089 21.95 -6.92 -31.65
N TYR A 1090 22.81 -6.22 -30.92
CA TYR A 1090 22.69 -6.12 -29.47
C TYR A 1090 23.21 -4.80 -28.86
N PHE A 1091 22.75 -4.51 -27.66
CA PHE A 1091 23.26 -3.45 -26.77
C PHE A 1091 23.25 -3.94 -25.32
N ILE A 1092 23.90 -3.22 -24.40
CA ILE A 1092 23.86 -3.56 -22.97
C ILE A 1092 22.66 -2.88 -22.33
N SER A 1093 21.69 -3.68 -21.87
CA SER A 1093 20.41 -3.21 -21.33
C SER A 1093 20.43 -2.98 -19.82
N SER A 1094 21.38 -3.61 -19.11
CA SER A 1094 21.61 -3.37 -17.69
C SER A 1094 22.99 -3.87 -17.26
N THR A 1095 23.78 -3.01 -16.63
CA THR A 1095 25.08 -3.35 -16.03
C THR A 1095 25.46 -2.38 -14.92
N SER A 1096 26.26 -2.82 -13.94
CA SER A 1096 26.77 -1.90 -12.92
C SER A 1096 27.83 -0.96 -13.50
N ALA A 1097 27.96 0.24 -12.92
CA ALA A 1097 28.97 1.21 -13.37
C ALA A 1097 30.40 0.64 -13.30
N GLU A 1098 30.71 -0.15 -12.27
CA GLU A 1098 32.01 -0.79 -12.10
C GLU A 1098 32.30 -1.82 -13.22
N LEU A 1099 31.35 -2.72 -13.51
CA LEU A 1099 31.50 -3.73 -14.55
C LEU A 1099 31.64 -3.10 -15.93
N TYR A 1100 30.86 -2.04 -16.20
CA TYR A 1100 30.95 -1.29 -17.44
C TYR A 1100 32.36 -0.70 -17.65
N LEU A 1101 32.85 0.05 -16.66
CA LEU A 1101 34.15 0.73 -16.73
C LEU A 1101 35.34 -0.24 -16.80
N LYS A 1102 35.20 -1.45 -16.22
CA LYS A 1102 36.25 -2.48 -16.24
C LYS A 1102 36.36 -3.20 -17.58
N ASN A 1103 35.21 -3.57 -18.16
CA ASN A 1103 35.17 -4.56 -19.25
C ASN A 1103 34.90 -3.95 -20.63
N PHE A 1104 34.25 -2.79 -20.72
CA PHE A 1104 33.85 -2.20 -21.99
C PHE A 1104 34.68 -0.94 -22.27
N ARG A 1105 35.53 -1.03 -23.30
CA ARG A 1105 36.36 0.09 -23.79
C ARG A 1105 35.87 0.67 -25.14
N SER A 1106 34.77 0.15 -25.69
CA SER A 1106 34.27 0.41 -27.05
C SER A 1106 32.89 1.09 -27.07
N ASN A 1107 32.51 1.64 -28.24
CA ASN A 1107 31.24 2.34 -28.54
C ASN A 1107 29.99 1.43 -28.49
N ILE A 1108 29.83 0.54 -27.49
CA ILE A 1108 28.61 -0.27 -27.35
C ILE A 1108 27.57 0.52 -26.54
N GLY A 1109 26.38 0.68 -27.10
CA GLY A 1109 25.25 1.29 -26.40
C GLY A 1109 24.98 0.61 -25.07
N THR A 1110 24.92 1.38 -23.98
CA THR A 1110 24.82 0.82 -22.64
C THR A 1110 23.88 1.57 -21.72
N PHE A 1111 23.03 0.84 -21.00
CA PHE A 1111 22.26 1.31 -19.85
C PHE A 1111 22.94 0.90 -18.55
N ILE A 1112 23.31 1.90 -17.74
CA ILE A 1112 23.71 1.67 -16.35
C ILE A 1112 22.48 1.27 -15.54
N LYS A 1113 22.68 0.29 -14.65
CA LYS A 1113 21.62 -0.46 -13.97
C LYS A 1113 20.55 0.39 -13.31
N ASP A 1114 20.90 1.44 -12.57
CA ASP A 1114 19.93 2.34 -11.93
C ASP A 1114 20.50 3.77 -11.79
N TRP A 1115 19.63 4.79 -11.88
CA TRP A 1115 20.01 6.18 -11.58
C TRP A 1115 20.21 6.43 -10.08
N GLN A 1116 19.32 5.87 -9.26
CA GLN A 1116 19.29 6.05 -7.82
C GLN A 1116 18.85 4.75 -7.16
N ASP A 1117 19.45 4.43 -6.01
CA ASP A 1117 18.94 3.35 -5.16
C ASP A 1117 17.49 3.66 -4.74
N VAL A 1118 16.67 2.62 -4.73
CA VAL A 1118 15.25 2.71 -4.35
C VAL A 1118 15.03 1.88 -3.11
N GLN A 1119 14.28 2.45 -2.17
CA GLN A 1119 13.71 1.75 -1.03
C GLN A 1119 12.19 1.79 -1.13
N THR A 1120 11.58 0.61 -1.23
CA THR A 1120 10.14 0.39 -1.12
C THR A 1120 9.83 -0.37 0.18
N GLY A 1121 8.57 -0.70 0.42
CA GLY A 1121 8.17 -1.54 1.57
C GLY A 1121 8.81 -2.93 1.60
N ASN A 1122 9.28 -3.46 0.47
CA ASN A 1122 9.77 -4.84 0.33
C ASN A 1122 11.02 -4.99 -0.56
N LEU A 1123 11.67 -3.91 -0.97
CA LEU A 1123 12.88 -3.94 -1.80
C LEU A 1123 13.79 -2.76 -1.47
N VAL A 1124 15.10 -3.03 -1.39
CA VAL A 1124 16.17 -2.03 -1.34
C VAL A 1124 17.21 -2.38 -2.41
N THR A 1125 17.45 -1.44 -3.33
CA THR A 1125 18.51 -1.59 -4.35
C THR A 1125 19.79 -0.86 -3.93
N PHE A 1126 20.94 -1.28 -4.47
CA PHE A 1126 22.26 -0.72 -4.12
C PHE A 1126 23.15 -0.39 -5.32
N ASP A 1127 22.64 -0.61 -6.54
CA ASP A 1127 23.39 -0.44 -7.79
C ASP A 1127 23.14 0.91 -8.49
N GLY A 1128 22.43 1.83 -7.83
CA GLY A 1128 22.17 3.17 -8.34
C GLY A 1128 23.43 4.04 -8.38
N LEU A 1129 23.51 4.95 -9.34
CA LEU A 1129 24.55 5.98 -9.41
C LEU A 1129 24.48 6.99 -8.23
N LYS A 1130 23.32 7.09 -7.60
CA LYS A 1130 23.06 7.81 -6.35
C LYS A 1130 22.52 6.85 -5.28
N ASP A 1131 22.70 7.17 -3.99
CA ASP A 1131 22.05 6.40 -2.92
C ASP A 1131 20.56 6.76 -2.75
N VAL A 1132 19.90 6.11 -1.78
CA VAL A 1132 18.47 6.26 -1.49
C VAL A 1132 18.08 7.72 -1.20
N TRP A 1133 19.01 8.52 -0.66
CA TRP A 1133 18.80 9.92 -0.30
C TRP A 1133 19.25 10.91 -1.38
N GLY A 1134 19.71 10.43 -2.54
CA GLY A 1134 20.11 11.24 -3.67
C GLY A 1134 21.56 11.75 -3.64
N ARG A 1135 22.39 11.24 -2.74
CA ARG A 1135 23.83 11.56 -2.66
C ARG A 1135 24.59 10.81 -3.75
N ASN A 1136 25.64 11.42 -4.30
CA ASN A 1136 26.39 10.93 -5.44
C ASN A 1136 27.38 9.82 -5.04
N LYS A 1137 27.25 8.64 -5.63
CA LYS A 1137 28.26 7.58 -5.48
C LYS A 1137 29.45 7.81 -6.41
N SER A 1138 30.57 7.17 -6.08
CA SER A 1138 31.78 7.16 -6.91
C SER A 1138 31.52 6.75 -8.36
N GLY A 1139 30.60 5.81 -8.60
CA GLY A 1139 30.19 5.37 -9.93
C GLY A 1139 29.67 6.52 -10.83
N LEU A 1140 28.90 7.47 -10.28
CA LEU A 1140 28.41 8.62 -11.06
C LEU A 1140 29.55 9.51 -11.54
N LEU A 1141 30.53 9.76 -10.66
CA LEU A 1141 31.70 10.58 -10.98
C LEU A 1141 32.57 9.90 -12.05
N GLN A 1142 32.81 8.60 -11.92
CA GLN A 1142 33.60 7.82 -12.88
C GLN A 1142 32.93 7.75 -14.27
N ILE A 1143 31.63 7.48 -14.31
CA ILE A 1143 30.85 7.45 -15.57
C ILE A 1143 30.85 8.84 -16.22
N SER A 1144 30.63 9.90 -15.45
CA SER A 1144 30.66 11.28 -15.95
C SER A 1144 32.03 11.65 -16.55
N LYS A 1145 33.12 11.28 -15.88
CA LYS A 1145 34.48 11.43 -16.40
C LYS A 1145 34.66 10.68 -17.73
N TYR A 1146 34.18 9.44 -17.78
CA TYR A 1146 34.33 8.57 -18.94
C TYR A 1146 33.54 9.06 -20.16
N TRP A 1147 32.28 9.49 -19.98
CA TRP A 1147 31.42 9.91 -21.10
C TRP A 1147 31.54 11.38 -21.52
N LYS A 1148 32.04 12.27 -20.65
CA LYS A 1148 32.08 13.73 -20.90
C LYS A 1148 33.45 14.37 -20.68
N GLY A 1149 34.39 13.67 -20.05
CA GLY A 1149 35.75 14.19 -19.78
C GLY A 1149 35.87 15.21 -18.65
N LYS A 1150 34.76 15.58 -17.97
CA LYS A 1150 34.75 16.54 -16.86
C LYS A 1150 33.91 15.99 -15.70
N THR A 1151 34.33 16.24 -14.45
CA THR A 1151 33.58 15.86 -13.24
C THR A 1151 33.39 17.03 -12.30
N LYS A 1152 32.21 17.15 -11.69
CA LYS A 1152 31.93 18.04 -10.54
C LYS A 1152 31.81 17.16 -9.29
N GLY A 1153 32.72 17.31 -8.34
CA GLY A 1153 32.73 16.55 -7.07
C GLY A 1153 34.11 15.94 -6.74
N SER A 1154 34.28 15.55 -5.49
CA SER A 1154 35.52 14.95 -4.97
C SER A 1154 35.42 13.43 -4.95
N TYR A 1155 36.49 12.74 -5.38
CA TYR A 1155 36.61 11.30 -5.17
C TYR A 1155 36.91 11.05 -3.70
N LEU A 1156 35.99 10.38 -3.01
CA LEU A 1156 36.21 9.96 -1.64
C LEU A 1156 37.08 8.69 -1.60
N PRO A 1157 37.92 8.52 -0.57
CA PRO A 1157 38.70 7.31 -0.40
C PRO A 1157 37.77 6.09 -0.25
N ALA A 1158 38.26 4.92 -0.69
CA ALA A 1158 37.50 3.68 -0.56
C ALA A 1158 37.31 3.32 0.92
N VAL A 1159 36.16 2.75 1.26
CA VAL A 1159 35.86 2.28 2.62
C VAL A 1159 35.66 0.77 2.67
N LYS A 1160 35.91 0.17 3.84
CA LYS A 1160 35.65 -1.25 4.13
C LYS A 1160 35.13 -1.42 5.55
N ILE A 1161 34.49 -2.55 5.80
CA ILE A 1161 34.05 -2.96 7.14
C ILE A 1161 35.03 -4.01 7.66
N LEU A 1162 35.71 -3.71 8.77
CA LEU A 1162 36.44 -4.72 9.51
C LEU A 1162 35.46 -5.51 10.38
N ARG A 1163 35.35 -6.80 10.09
CA ARG A 1163 34.54 -7.74 10.88
C ARG A 1163 35.34 -8.24 12.09
N PRO A 1164 34.69 -8.54 13.22
CA PRO A 1164 35.31 -9.27 14.32
C PRO A 1164 35.76 -10.67 13.83
N ALA A 1165 36.70 -11.32 14.53
CA ALA A 1165 37.18 -12.66 14.17
C ALA A 1165 36.37 -13.81 14.81
N PHE A 1166 35.25 -13.52 15.47
CA PHE A 1166 34.47 -14.50 16.25
C PHE A 1166 33.22 -14.97 15.50
N ALA A 1167 33.05 -16.29 15.34
CA ALA A 1167 31.74 -16.87 15.02
C ALA A 1167 30.79 -16.69 16.22
N THR A 1168 29.53 -16.35 15.97
CA THR A 1168 28.63 -15.87 17.04
C THR A 1168 27.20 -16.36 16.86
N GLU A 1169 26.50 -16.48 17.99
CA GLU A 1169 25.08 -16.82 18.09
C GLU A 1169 24.21 -15.54 18.13
N ALA A 1170 22.90 -15.71 17.95
CA ALA A 1170 21.95 -14.60 18.07
C ALA A 1170 21.98 -14.00 19.49
N GLY A 1171 21.89 -12.67 19.59
CA GLY A 1171 21.86 -11.93 20.86
C GLY A 1171 23.21 -11.44 21.38
N LYS A 1172 24.36 -11.90 20.85
CA LYS A 1172 25.68 -11.35 21.23
C LYS A 1172 25.95 -10.01 20.55
N THR A 1173 26.62 -9.10 21.26
CA THR A 1173 26.99 -7.77 20.75
C THR A 1173 28.48 -7.73 20.41
N LEU A 1174 28.82 -7.34 19.17
CA LEU A 1174 30.20 -7.30 18.69
C LEU A 1174 30.58 -5.95 18.07
N PRO A 1175 31.86 -5.55 18.16
CA PRO A 1175 32.36 -4.32 17.53
C PRO A 1175 32.60 -4.51 16.03
N TYR A 1176 32.22 -3.51 15.24
CA TYR A 1176 32.55 -3.38 13.82
C TYR A 1176 33.23 -2.03 13.60
N HIS A 1177 34.26 -2.02 12.77
CA HIS A 1177 35.08 -0.83 12.52
C HIS A 1177 35.06 -0.44 11.05
N ALA A 1178 34.95 0.86 10.76
CA ALA A 1178 35.13 1.40 9.43
C ALA A 1178 36.63 1.53 9.11
N LEU A 1179 37.02 1.06 7.94
CA LEU A 1179 38.35 1.24 7.37
C LEU A 1179 38.29 2.21 6.21
N VAL A 1180 39.30 3.07 6.08
CA VAL A 1180 39.49 4.00 4.96
C VAL A 1180 40.81 3.71 4.27
N TYR A 1181 40.81 3.64 2.95
CA TYR A 1181 42.02 3.46 2.15
C TYR A 1181 42.73 4.80 1.96
N ALA A 1182 43.93 4.94 2.52
CA ALA A 1182 44.76 6.13 2.43
C ALA A 1182 46.23 5.75 2.60
N TYR A 1183 47.13 6.47 1.91
CA TYR A 1183 48.59 6.18 1.95
C TYR A 1183 48.92 4.72 1.56
N ASP A 1184 48.28 4.21 0.50
CA ASP A 1184 48.40 2.85 -0.03
C ASP A 1184 48.07 1.70 0.93
N LYS A 1185 47.45 1.98 2.09
CA LYS A 1185 47.03 0.98 3.08
C LYS A 1185 45.62 1.23 3.61
N TRP A 1186 45.02 0.19 4.19
CA TRP A 1186 43.76 0.31 4.93
C TRP A 1186 44.04 0.77 6.35
N ASN A 1187 43.38 1.84 6.79
CA ASN A 1187 43.55 2.41 8.12
C ASN A 1187 42.19 2.48 8.82
N PHE A 1188 42.18 2.38 10.15
CA PHE A 1188 40.98 2.62 10.94
C PHE A 1188 40.51 4.06 10.81
N ALA A 1189 39.23 4.23 10.49
CA ALA A 1189 38.62 5.55 10.37
C ALA A 1189 38.68 6.33 11.69
N GLY A 1190 38.52 5.64 12.83
CA GLY A 1190 38.52 6.26 14.17
C GLY A 1190 39.86 6.86 14.60
N TYR A 1191 40.97 6.41 14.00
CA TYR A 1191 42.33 6.90 14.33
C TYR A 1191 42.84 7.95 13.33
N MET A 1192 42.04 8.35 12.34
CA MET A 1192 42.42 9.33 11.32
C MET A 1192 41.46 10.52 11.28
N LYS A 1193 41.99 11.73 11.04
CA LYS A 1193 41.17 12.88 10.66
C LYS A 1193 40.77 12.77 9.18
N THR A 1194 39.76 11.95 8.91
CA THR A 1194 39.31 11.62 7.55
C THR A 1194 38.42 12.70 6.93
N GLY A 1195 37.77 13.55 7.74
CA GLY A 1195 36.73 14.48 7.28
C GLY A 1195 35.41 13.80 6.89
N LEU A 1196 35.36 12.47 6.88
CA LEU A 1196 34.18 11.68 6.50
C LEU A 1196 33.23 11.51 7.69
N LYS A 1197 31.92 11.60 7.41
CA LYS A 1197 30.86 11.16 8.34
C LYS A 1197 30.43 9.75 7.99
N PHE A 1198 30.39 8.87 9.00
CA PHE A 1198 30.06 7.46 8.83
C PHE A 1198 28.66 7.14 9.36
N GLU A 1199 27.87 6.43 8.57
CA GLU A 1199 26.53 5.97 8.90
C GLU A 1199 26.44 4.44 8.72
N TRP A 1200 25.89 3.73 9.70
CA TRP A 1200 25.74 2.28 9.68
C TRP A 1200 24.29 1.86 9.51
N TYR A 1201 24.06 0.89 8.64
CA TYR A 1201 22.75 0.32 8.38
C TYR A 1201 22.78 -1.21 8.38
N LEU A 1202 21.70 -1.79 8.88
CA LEU A 1202 21.41 -3.22 8.80
C LEU A 1202 20.41 -3.45 7.68
N VAL A 1203 20.79 -4.28 6.72
CA VAL A 1203 19.97 -4.63 5.55
C VAL A 1203 19.49 -6.06 5.72
N LYS A 1204 18.17 -6.26 5.74
CA LYS A 1204 17.57 -7.59 5.67
C LYS A 1204 17.52 -8.04 4.22
N THR A 1205 17.90 -9.27 3.92
CA THR A 1205 17.90 -9.83 2.57
C THR A 1205 16.89 -10.97 2.39
N ASP A 1206 16.51 -11.23 1.14
CA ASP A 1206 15.79 -12.45 0.75
C ASP A 1206 16.74 -13.67 0.68
N GLY A 1207 16.20 -14.83 0.29
CA GLY A 1207 16.97 -16.06 0.11
C GLY A 1207 17.99 -16.04 -1.04
N TYR A 1208 17.98 -14.98 -1.87
CA TYR A 1208 18.92 -14.75 -2.96
C TYR A 1208 19.92 -13.62 -2.65
N GLY A 1209 19.82 -13.01 -1.47
CA GLY A 1209 20.72 -11.95 -1.01
C GLY A 1209 20.34 -10.53 -1.47
N ASN A 1210 19.15 -10.31 -2.04
CA ASN A 1210 18.64 -8.97 -2.39
C ASN A 1210 18.10 -8.26 -1.15
N GLY A 1211 18.30 -6.95 -1.04
CA GLY A 1211 17.79 -6.16 0.10
C GLY A 1211 16.27 -6.05 0.10
N ILE A 1212 15.62 -6.31 1.23
CA ILE A 1212 14.17 -6.16 1.44
C ILE A 1212 13.88 -4.90 2.26
N SER A 1213 14.68 -4.67 3.31
CA SER A 1213 14.53 -3.50 4.17
C SER A 1213 15.88 -3.07 4.72
N MET A 1214 16.00 -1.78 5.04
CA MET A 1214 17.22 -1.16 5.58
C MET A 1214 16.88 -0.36 6.83
N LYS A 1215 17.60 -0.61 7.92
CA LYS A 1215 17.42 0.05 9.22
C LYS A 1215 18.72 0.72 9.66
N LYS A 1216 18.67 2.01 10.03
CA LYS A 1216 19.84 2.71 10.60
C LYS A 1216 20.19 2.13 11.97
N LEU A 1217 21.48 1.85 12.20
CA LEU A 1217 22.01 1.35 13.46
C LEU A 1217 22.65 2.46 14.29
N GLY A 1218 23.36 3.39 13.66
CA GLY A 1218 24.09 4.46 14.35
C GLY A 1218 25.04 5.22 13.43
N ASP A 1219 25.73 6.20 14.00
CA ASP A 1219 26.72 7.04 13.33
C ASP A 1219 28.08 6.90 14.01
N GLY A 1220 29.17 7.07 13.27
CA GLY A 1220 30.53 7.02 13.78
C GLY A 1220 31.44 6.00 13.08
N ALA A 1221 32.74 6.12 13.30
CA ALA A 1221 33.74 5.22 12.71
C ALA A 1221 33.63 3.77 13.20
N ASP A 1222 33.05 3.58 14.39
CA ASP A 1222 32.95 2.30 15.07
C ASP A 1222 31.52 2.12 15.60
N ILE A 1223 31.01 0.88 15.62
CA ILE A 1223 29.67 0.57 16.12
C ILE A 1223 29.61 -0.78 16.81
N MET A 1224 28.79 -0.87 17.86
CA MET A 1224 28.44 -2.13 18.52
C MET A 1224 27.14 -2.68 17.97
N ILE A 1225 27.15 -3.92 17.47
CA ILE A 1225 25.99 -4.53 16.82
C ILE A 1225 25.59 -5.81 17.54
N THR A 1226 24.34 -5.87 18.00
CA THR A 1226 23.72 -7.07 18.55
C THR A 1226 23.21 -7.98 17.43
N MET A 1227 23.65 -9.24 17.40
CA MET A 1227 23.32 -10.19 16.35
C MET A 1227 21.82 -10.54 16.34
N PRO A 1228 21.09 -10.36 15.22
CA PRO A 1228 19.69 -10.73 15.13
C PRO A 1228 19.50 -12.25 15.03
N GLN A 1229 18.29 -12.73 15.34
CA GLN A 1229 17.90 -14.11 15.00
C GLN A 1229 17.95 -14.30 13.48
N ASN A 1230 18.51 -15.42 13.01
CA ASN A 1230 18.82 -15.69 11.59
C ASN A 1230 19.76 -14.65 10.97
N ALA A 1231 20.98 -14.49 11.51
CA ALA A 1231 21.97 -13.54 11.02
C ALA A 1231 22.39 -13.76 9.54
N ASN A 1232 22.14 -14.93 8.97
CA ASN A 1232 22.42 -15.28 7.57
C ASN A 1232 21.59 -14.47 6.55
N ILE A 1233 20.43 -13.94 6.95
CA ILE A 1233 19.59 -13.10 6.08
C ILE A 1233 19.83 -11.59 6.29
N TYR A 1234 20.96 -11.21 6.90
CA TYR A 1234 21.29 -9.79 7.12
C TYR A 1234 22.68 -9.45 6.60
N LYS A 1235 22.81 -8.23 6.08
CA LYS A 1235 24.07 -7.60 5.66
C LYS A 1235 24.25 -6.27 6.36
N LEU A 1236 25.49 -5.89 6.59
CA LEU A 1236 25.89 -4.55 7.01
C LEU A 1236 26.18 -3.67 5.82
N TYR A 1237 25.75 -2.42 5.93
CA TYR A 1237 25.94 -1.39 4.94
C TYR A 1237 26.51 -0.15 5.63
N LEU A 1238 27.70 0.25 5.22
CA LEU A 1238 28.44 1.39 5.75
C LEU A 1238 28.50 2.48 4.68
N ILE A 1239 28.17 3.72 5.06
CA ILE A 1239 28.28 4.89 4.19
C ILE A 1239 29.28 5.85 4.81
N GLY A 1240 30.34 6.20 4.07
CA GLY A 1240 31.19 7.35 4.34
C GLY A 1240 30.78 8.52 3.46
N SER A 1241 30.56 9.70 4.04
CA SER A 1241 30.04 10.87 3.33
C SER A 1241 30.85 12.14 3.58
N GLU A 1242 30.97 12.96 2.54
CA GLU A 1242 31.49 14.32 2.60
C GLU A 1242 30.65 15.21 1.65
N GLY A 1243 29.88 16.13 2.23
CA GLY A 1243 28.91 16.93 1.48
C GLY A 1243 27.87 16.04 0.76
N GLN A 1244 27.84 16.12 -0.57
CA GLN A 1244 26.93 15.34 -1.44
C GLN A 1244 27.58 14.08 -2.03
N SER A 1245 28.86 13.81 -1.74
CA SER A 1245 29.57 12.64 -2.24
C SER A 1245 29.60 11.55 -1.18
N ILE A 1246 29.51 10.29 -1.62
CA ILE A 1246 29.54 9.13 -0.74
C ILE A 1246 30.40 7.99 -1.28
N THR A 1247 30.88 7.17 -0.35
CA THR A 1247 31.60 5.91 -0.56
C THR A 1247 30.95 4.86 0.33
N ILE A 1248 30.84 3.62 -0.16
CA ILE A 1248 30.02 2.58 0.46
C ILE A 1248 30.82 1.30 0.65
N ALA A 1249 30.56 0.58 1.73
CA ALA A 1249 30.99 -0.80 1.92
C ALA A 1249 29.84 -1.69 2.37
N GLN A 1250 29.83 -2.93 1.89
CA GLN A 1250 28.91 -3.99 2.30
C GLN A 1250 29.67 -5.15 2.92
N SER A 1251 29.06 -5.82 3.91
CA SER A 1251 29.62 -7.02 4.51
C SER A 1251 28.51 -7.93 5.04
N ILE A 1252 28.70 -9.24 5.02
CA ILE A 1252 27.81 -10.17 5.76
C ILE A 1252 28.07 -10.02 7.27
N LEU A 1253 27.08 -10.37 8.09
CA LEU A 1253 27.31 -10.54 9.52
C LEU A 1253 28.24 -11.74 9.77
N ASN A 1254 28.95 -11.71 10.89
CA ASN A 1254 29.68 -12.89 11.35
C ASN A 1254 28.70 -14.00 11.73
N ILE A 1255 28.67 -15.05 10.91
CA ILE A 1255 27.87 -16.27 11.12
C ILE A 1255 28.80 -17.46 11.33
N PRO A 1256 28.40 -18.51 12.08
CA PRO A 1256 29.11 -19.78 12.09
C PRO A 1256 29.11 -20.38 10.68
N PHE A 1257 30.24 -20.95 10.23
CA PHE A 1257 30.24 -21.80 9.05
C PHE A 1257 29.40 -23.05 9.37
N TYR A 1258 28.30 -23.26 8.65
CA TYR A 1258 27.50 -24.49 8.69
C TYR A 1258 27.70 -25.28 7.41
#